data_AF-A0A7V4LQI4-F1
#
_entry.id   AF-A0A7V4LQI4-F1
#
_cell.length_a   1.000
_cell.length_b   1.000
_cell.length_c   1.000
_cell.angle_alpha   90.00
_cell.angle_beta   90.00
_cell.angle_gamma   90.00
#
_symmetry.space_group_name_H-M   'P 1'
#
loop_
_entity.id
_entity.type
_entity.pdbx_description
1 polymer ?
#
loop_
_entity_poly.entity_id
_entity_poly.type
_entity_poly.pdbx_seq_one_letter_code
_entity_poly.pdbx_strand_id
1 'polypeptide(L)'
;METKGLVYTIRDRCRVCYTCVRECPVKAIKIVNGQAEVIPERCIACGNCTIVCSQGAKVFVKNHEEVLSLLEQQGRVAALIAPSFAAEFDELEDPRILVGMLRRLGFSLVLEVAFGADLVTDRYLKLLHANPGRTYISSDCPAIVNYIEHYRPEVIEHLIPVVSPMVATTRAVRKLYGKDLRVVFIGPCIAKKEESAETDLVITFRELRQMLKMRGIDPEQTVPSDFDPPVGGKGAIFPVSRGMMHSMNLSENVFEENVLVASGRGNFQEAIKELVSGSVVPKHMELLCCEGCIMGPGMSRGAQKFAGASKISRYVKEKLENLDQQAWQKSIRQFDDLDLSRTFVSRPVGEFVPSEEEIEQVLQRMGKFSPQDYLDCGACGYDTCRNHAIAIINGLAENEMCLPYTIEKLHKSIHDLAVSRDKLFNVQQALKQTEKLAHMGQLSAGIAHELNNPLGVIIMYSNILLEECPPDSSLRKDLELIVEQSARCKSIVSGLLNFARKNQVNHAKVDLNEFIELAVKSVIIPPHIQLHALFNLKNKYAFFDQEQMTQVITNLLKNAVEAMPSGGEITLLTEDSDSSITFVISDTGTGIQKEYLDKVFEPFFTTKGIGKGTGLGLATAYGIVKMHKGQITVTSNADPAAGPTGTTFRITLPREDEFAEKTLNA
;
A
#
# COMPACT_ATOMS: atom_id res chain seq x y z
N MET A 1 17.32 5.96 -28.59
CA MET A 1 17.73 6.55 -27.29
C MET A 1 16.63 7.51 -26.90
N GLU A 2 15.90 7.25 -25.81
CA GLU A 2 14.94 8.23 -25.29
C GLU A 2 15.64 9.57 -25.07
N THR A 3 15.10 10.63 -25.66
CA THR A 3 15.62 11.99 -25.53
C THR A 3 15.53 12.39 -24.06
N LYS A 4 16.65 12.38 -23.34
CA LYS A 4 16.69 12.81 -21.94
C LYS A 4 16.41 14.31 -21.90
N GLY A 5 15.27 14.70 -21.30
CA GLY A 5 14.99 16.10 -20.97
C GLY A 5 16.03 16.67 -20.01
N LEU A 6 16.14 18.00 -19.95
CA LEU A 6 17.09 18.72 -19.11
C LEU A 6 17.01 18.31 -17.63
N VAL A 7 15.80 18.00 -17.15
CA VAL A 7 15.52 17.41 -15.84
C VAL A 7 14.96 16.00 -16.03
N TYR A 8 15.53 15.02 -15.34
CA TYR A 8 15.17 13.61 -15.49
C TYR A 8 15.18 12.85 -14.15
N THR A 9 14.73 11.59 -14.17
CA THR A 9 14.67 10.74 -12.98
C THR A 9 15.66 9.59 -13.05
N ILE A 10 16.41 9.37 -11.96
CA ILE A 10 17.12 8.12 -11.69
C ILE A 10 16.16 7.21 -10.93
N ARG A 11 15.58 6.22 -11.62
CA ARG A 11 14.49 5.36 -11.10
C ARG A 11 14.89 4.68 -9.78
N ASP A 12 16.08 4.11 -9.71
CA ASP A 12 16.57 3.32 -8.55
C ASP A 12 16.65 4.10 -7.23
N ARG A 13 16.73 5.43 -7.31
CA ARG A 13 16.77 6.30 -6.11
C ARG A 13 15.37 6.70 -5.64
N CYS A 14 14.36 6.57 -6.47
CA CYS A 14 13.03 7.06 -6.15
C CYS A 14 12.32 6.14 -5.15
N ARG A 15 11.73 6.73 -4.12
CA ARG A 15 10.91 6.04 -3.11
C ARG A 15 9.45 6.47 -3.14
N VAL A 16 9.01 7.09 -4.24
CA VAL A 16 7.59 7.31 -4.54
C VAL A 16 6.84 8.14 -3.47
N CYS A 17 7.50 9.10 -2.83
CA CYS A 17 6.87 9.96 -1.80
C CYS A 17 5.95 11.07 -2.36
N TYR A 18 5.82 11.15 -3.69
CA TYR A 18 5.04 12.13 -4.46
C TYR A 18 5.35 13.62 -4.23
N THR A 19 6.32 13.99 -3.39
CA THR A 19 6.69 15.40 -3.15
C THR A 19 6.99 16.15 -4.46
N CYS A 20 7.73 15.53 -5.37
CA CYS A 20 8.03 16.15 -6.67
C CYS A 20 6.78 16.42 -7.52
N VAL A 21 5.73 15.59 -7.43
CA VAL A 21 4.46 15.79 -8.15
C VAL A 21 3.67 16.95 -7.53
N ARG A 22 3.57 16.99 -6.20
CA ARG A 22 2.95 18.11 -5.45
C ARG A 22 3.60 19.45 -5.80
N GLU A 23 4.92 19.46 -5.81
CA GLU A 23 5.76 20.66 -5.96
C GLU A 23 6.01 21.08 -7.42
N CYS A 24 5.55 20.30 -8.41
CA CYS A 24 5.67 20.67 -9.81
C CYS A 24 4.53 21.63 -10.21
N PRO A 25 4.82 22.86 -10.68
CA PRO A 25 3.80 23.86 -11.02
C PRO A 25 2.91 23.44 -12.20
N VAL A 26 3.45 22.63 -13.12
CA VAL A 26 2.79 22.24 -14.38
C VAL A 26 2.44 20.74 -14.43
N LYS A 27 2.60 20.04 -13.30
CA LYS A 27 2.38 18.58 -13.18
C LYS A 27 3.08 17.78 -14.30
N ALA A 28 4.32 18.15 -14.63
CA ALA A 28 5.16 17.49 -15.64
C ALA A 28 5.83 16.20 -15.11
N ILE A 29 5.25 15.56 -14.10
CA ILE A 29 5.77 14.32 -13.52
C ILE A 29 4.63 13.31 -13.50
N LYS A 30 4.79 12.21 -14.24
CA LYS A 30 3.84 11.09 -14.25
C LYS A 30 4.26 9.99 -13.29
N ILE A 31 3.30 9.20 -12.84
CA ILE A 31 3.53 7.92 -12.17
C ILE A 31 3.20 6.81 -13.16
N VAL A 32 4.17 5.92 -13.40
CA VAL A 32 4.00 4.73 -14.25
C VAL A 32 4.55 3.52 -13.52
N ASN A 33 3.71 2.51 -13.29
CA ASN A 33 4.03 1.31 -12.51
C ASN A 33 4.59 1.67 -11.13
N GLY A 34 3.98 2.66 -10.46
CA GLY A 34 4.44 3.18 -9.17
C GLY A 34 5.74 4.00 -9.23
N GLN A 35 6.31 4.28 -10.41
CA GLN A 35 7.55 5.02 -10.54
C GLN A 35 7.32 6.44 -11.05
N ALA A 36 7.84 7.43 -10.33
CA ALA A 36 7.71 8.84 -10.72
C ALA A 36 8.72 9.24 -11.80
N GLU A 37 8.26 9.79 -12.93
CA GLU A 37 9.08 10.15 -14.09
C GLU A 37 8.76 11.55 -14.60
N VAL A 38 9.80 12.30 -15.00
CA VAL A 38 9.62 13.63 -15.58
C VAL A 38 9.25 13.46 -17.05
N ILE A 39 8.26 14.22 -17.52
CA ILE A 39 7.85 14.29 -18.92
C ILE A 39 8.55 15.50 -19.55
N PRO A 40 9.58 15.31 -20.40
CA PRO A 40 10.35 16.42 -20.97
C PRO A 40 9.48 17.46 -21.68
N GLU A 41 8.49 17.00 -22.46
CA GLU A 41 7.62 17.84 -23.31
C GLU A 41 6.68 18.73 -22.49
N ARG A 42 6.44 18.39 -21.22
CA ARG A 42 5.65 19.19 -20.27
C ARG A 42 6.53 20.03 -19.33
N CYS A 43 7.82 19.77 -19.28
CA CYS A 43 8.69 20.36 -18.28
C CYS A 43 9.07 21.79 -18.65
N ILE A 44 8.80 22.76 -17.76
CA ILE A 44 9.29 24.14 -17.91
C ILE A 44 10.73 24.34 -17.40
N ALA A 45 11.46 23.25 -17.13
CA ALA A 45 12.83 23.23 -16.62
C ALA A 45 13.12 24.05 -15.33
N CYS A 46 12.08 24.40 -14.55
CA CYS A 46 12.26 25.19 -13.32
C CYS A 46 13.11 24.51 -12.24
N GLY A 47 13.35 23.21 -12.34
CA GLY A 47 14.25 22.47 -11.46
C GLY A 47 13.77 22.27 -10.02
N ASN A 48 12.58 22.76 -9.64
CA ASN A 48 12.07 22.68 -8.27
C ASN A 48 12.03 21.24 -7.74
N CYS A 49 11.68 20.27 -8.59
CA CYS A 49 11.67 18.85 -8.24
C CYS A 49 13.03 18.30 -7.79
N THR A 50 14.14 18.90 -8.25
CA THR A 50 15.51 18.52 -7.84
C THR A 50 15.88 19.05 -6.44
N ILE A 51 15.23 20.14 -6.01
CA ILE A 51 15.40 20.73 -4.68
C ILE A 51 14.64 19.89 -3.65
N VAL A 52 13.36 19.63 -3.90
CA VAL A 52 12.45 18.97 -2.95
C VAL A 52 12.64 17.45 -2.87
N CYS A 53 13.40 16.85 -3.78
CA CYS A 53 13.66 15.42 -3.78
C CYS A 53 14.74 15.05 -2.74
N SER A 54 14.28 14.58 -1.58
CA SER A 54 15.15 14.10 -0.49
C SER A 54 16.05 12.94 -0.91
N GLN A 55 15.56 12.07 -1.80
CA GLN A 55 16.30 10.90 -2.28
C GLN A 55 17.36 11.22 -3.36
N GLY A 56 17.40 12.45 -3.89
CA GLY A 56 18.29 12.78 -5.02
C GLY A 56 18.00 11.97 -6.29
N ALA A 57 16.75 11.55 -6.46
CA ALA A 57 16.27 10.82 -7.64
C ALA A 57 15.95 11.75 -8.81
N LYS A 58 15.53 12.99 -8.55
CA LYS A 58 15.31 14.01 -9.56
C LYS A 58 16.62 14.79 -9.76
N VAL A 59 17.16 14.72 -10.97
CA VAL A 59 18.47 15.27 -11.34
C VAL A 59 18.36 16.05 -12.65
N PHE A 60 19.42 16.75 -13.01
CA PHE A 60 19.49 17.54 -14.23
C PHE A 60 20.81 17.29 -14.97
N VAL A 61 20.85 17.64 -16.26
CA VAL A 61 22.05 17.48 -17.09
C VAL A 61 23.15 18.42 -16.58
N LYS A 62 24.33 17.84 -16.35
CA LYS A 62 25.52 18.58 -15.90
C LYS A 62 26.48 18.78 -17.07
N ASN A 63 27.05 19.97 -17.19
CA ASN A 63 28.03 20.37 -18.20
C ASN A 63 29.41 20.69 -17.60
N HIS A 64 29.63 20.48 -16.29
CA HIS A 64 30.91 20.74 -15.64
C HIS A 64 32.14 20.08 -16.31
N GLU A 65 32.02 18.83 -16.79
CA GLU A 65 33.11 18.13 -17.49
C GLU A 65 33.39 18.76 -18.86
N GLU A 66 32.36 19.17 -19.60
CA GLU A 66 32.49 19.88 -20.88
C GLU A 66 33.19 21.23 -20.69
N VAL A 67 32.89 21.96 -19.60
CA VAL A 67 33.58 23.20 -19.26
C VAL A 67 35.04 22.94 -18.92
N LEU A 68 35.37 21.91 -18.13
CA LEU A 68 36.76 21.57 -17.83
C LEU A 68 37.55 21.23 -19.10
N SER A 69 36.95 20.48 -20.02
CA SER A 69 37.56 20.18 -21.34
C SER A 69 37.76 21.45 -22.16
N LEU A 70 36.77 22.36 -22.17
CA LEU A 70 36.88 23.65 -22.86
C LEU A 70 38.02 24.52 -22.31
N LEU A 71 38.26 24.48 -20.99
CA LEU A 71 39.33 25.24 -20.33
C LEU A 71 40.73 24.67 -20.59
N GLU A 72 40.84 23.38 -20.96
CA GLU A 72 42.11 22.75 -21.32
C GLU A 72 42.50 23.00 -22.78
N GLN A 73 41.56 23.42 -23.63
CA GLN A 73 41.82 23.76 -25.03
C GLN A 73 42.53 25.11 -25.16
N GLN A 74 43.31 25.28 -26.25
CA GLN A 74 43.89 26.57 -26.57
C GLN A 74 42.81 27.56 -27.02
N GLY A 75 42.53 28.58 -26.20
CA GLY A 75 41.56 29.61 -26.51
C GLY A 75 41.27 30.52 -25.33
N ARG A 76 40.60 31.65 -25.60
CA ARG A 76 40.11 32.55 -24.55
C ARG A 76 38.70 32.13 -24.15
N VAL A 77 38.50 31.85 -22.86
CA VAL A 77 37.21 31.48 -22.30
C VAL A 77 36.80 32.52 -21.25
N ALA A 78 35.58 33.04 -21.37
CA ALA A 78 35.00 33.99 -20.43
C ALA A 78 33.96 33.31 -19.53
N ALA A 79 34.07 33.54 -18.22
CA ALA A 79 33.04 33.21 -17.24
C ALA A 79 32.09 34.40 -17.08
N LEU A 80 30.79 34.18 -17.28
CA LEU A 80 29.75 35.16 -16.96
C LEU A 80 29.02 34.72 -15.70
N ILE A 81 29.29 35.37 -14.57
CA ILE A 81 28.73 35.01 -13.27
C ILE A 81 27.43 35.77 -13.01
N ALA A 82 26.36 35.05 -12.66
CA ALA A 82 25.11 35.64 -12.22
C ALA A 82 25.27 36.37 -10.88
N PRO A 83 24.63 37.54 -10.63
CA PRO A 83 24.85 38.32 -9.41
C PRO A 83 24.44 37.61 -8.11
N SER A 84 23.66 36.53 -8.19
CA SER A 84 23.33 35.68 -7.05
C SER A 84 24.53 34.94 -6.44
N PHE A 85 25.71 35.01 -7.06
CA PHE A 85 26.93 34.44 -6.50
C PHE A 85 27.23 34.98 -5.10
N ALA A 86 26.89 36.25 -4.83
CA ALA A 86 27.10 36.88 -3.51
C ALA A 86 26.24 36.24 -2.40
N ALA A 87 25.15 35.56 -2.76
CA ALA A 87 24.35 34.75 -1.83
C ALA A 87 24.80 33.28 -1.80
N GLU A 88 25.36 32.75 -2.90
CA GLU A 88 25.83 31.36 -2.97
C GLU A 88 27.14 31.16 -2.23
N PHE A 89 28.09 32.08 -2.40
CA PHE A 89 29.43 32.06 -1.82
C PHE A 89 29.50 33.03 -0.62
N ASP A 90 28.52 32.89 0.28
CA ASP A 90 28.35 33.80 1.41
C ASP A 90 29.42 33.65 2.50
N GLU A 91 30.20 32.56 2.42
CA GLU A 91 31.41 32.31 3.21
C GLU A 91 32.60 33.19 2.80
N LEU A 92 32.56 33.80 1.61
CA LEU A 92 33.64 34.69 1.15
C LEU A 92 33.38 36.12 1.65
N GLU A 93 34.32 36.64 2.45
CA GLU A 93 34.25 38.04 2.89
C GLU A 93 34.51 39.02 1.74
N ASP A 94 35.41 38.66 0.81
CA ASP A 94 35.72 39.44 -0.39
C ASP A 94 35.25 38.71 -1.67
N PRO A 95 34.22 39.22 -2.37
CA PRO A 95 33.73 38.71 -3.67
C PRO A 95 34.82 38.49 -4.72
N ARG A 96 35.90 39.26 -4.68
CA ARG A 96 37.04 39.17 -5.62
C ARG A 96 37.81 37.87 -5.48
N ILE A 97 37.71 37.18 -4.35
CA ILE A 97 38.29 35.84 -4.17
C ILE A 97 37.68 34.87 -5.19
N LEU A 98 36.35 34.90 -5.39
CA LEU A 98 35.68 34.03 -6.36
C LEU A 98 36.20 34.26 -7.79
N VAL A 99 36.45 35.52 -8.16
CA VAL A 99 37.03 35.87 -9.45
C VAL A 99 38.43 35.28 -9.59
N GLY A 100 39.27 35.41 -8.55
CA GLY A 100 40.58 34.76 -8.49
C GLY A 100 40.50 33.24 -8.66
N MET A 101 39.49 32.60 -8.04
CA MET A 101 39.30 31.15 -8.10
C MET A 101 38.95 30.71 -9.53
N LEU A 102 38.13 31.49 -10.23
CA LEU A 102 37.78 31.23 -11.63
C LEU A 102 38.97 31.44 -12.57
N ARG A 103 39.81 32.45 -12.33
CA ARG A 103 41.07 32.60 -13.08
C ARG A 103 42.00 31.40 -12.86
N ARG A 104 42.15 30.95 -11.61
CA ARG A 104 42.93 29.75 -11.26
C ARG A 104 42.35 28.47 -11.89
N LEU A 105 41.04 28.43 -12.11
CA LEU A 105 40.36 27.33 -12.79
C LEU A 105 40.65 27.30 -14.31
N GLY A 106 41.08 28.43 -14.89
CA GLY A 106 41.49 28.54 -16.29
C GLY A 106 40.75 29.61 -17.10
N PHE A 107 39.79 30.33 -16.51
CA PHE A 107 39.07 31.38 -17.22
C PHE A 107 39.97 32.58 -17.50
N SER A 108 40.03 33.00 -18.78
CA SER A 108 40.83 34.16 -19.20
C SER A 108 40.15 35.48 -18.84
N LEU A 109 38.82 35.50 -18.88
CA LEU A 109 37.99 36.64 -18.50
C LEU A 109 36.93 36.20 -17.51
N VAL A 110 36.60 37.06 -16.55
CA VAL A 110 35.55 36.85 -15.57
C VAL A 110 34.72 38.12 -15.46
N LEU A 111 33.45 38.03 -15.87
CA LEU A 111 32.54 39.16 -15.92
C LEU A 111 31.30 38.88 -15.09
N GLU A 112 30.68 39.95 -14.62
CA GLU A 112 29.42 39.89 -13.90
C GLU A 112 28.24 40.18 -14.83
N VAL A 113 27.22 39.33 -14.77
CA VAL A 113 25.99 39.44 -15.58
C VAL A 113 25.12 40.64 -15.15
N ALA A 114 25.45 41.29 -14.03
CA ALA A 114 24.84 42.54 -13.59
C ALA A 114 24.85 43.62 -14.70
N PHE A 115 25.88 43.66 -15.54
CA PHE A 115 25.93 44.61 -16.66
C PHE A 115 24.85 44.32 -17.72
N GLY A 116 24.66 43.04 -18.07
CA GLY A 116 23.55 42.66 -18.95
C GLY A 116 22.20 42.96 -18.33
N ALA A 117 22.06 42.88 -17.01
CA ALA A 117 20.85 43.29 -16.31
C ALA A 117 20.60 44.79 -16.43
N ASP A 118 21.63 45.64 -16.31
CA ASP A 118 21.51 47.08 -16.55
C ASP A 118 21.03 47.38 -17.97
N LEU A 119 21.62 46.71 -18.99
CA LEU A 119 21.23 46.88 -20.39
C LEU A 119 19.77 46.48 -20.62
N VAL A 120 19.35 45.34 -20.09
CA VAL A 120 17.97 44.84 -20.21
C VAL A 120 16.99 45.81 -19.53
N THR A 121 17.31 46.26 -18.33
CA THR A 121 16.52 47.23 -17.56
C THR A 121 16.35 48.55 -18.32
N ASP A 122 17.41 49.10 -18.91
CA ASP A 122 17.32 50.31 -19.74
C ASP A 122 16.37 50.12 -20.94
N ARG A 123 16.44 48.97 -21.63
CA ARG A 123 15.53 48.68 -22.75
C ARG A 123 14.08 48.48 -22.31
N TYR A 124 13.85 47.86 -21.16
CA TYR A 124 12.51 47.71 -20.60
C TYR A 124 11.88 49.07 -20.33
N LEU A 125 12.61 49.99 -19.67
CA LEU A 125 12.14 51.35 -19.40
C LEU A 125 11.79 52.10 -20.69
N LYS A 126 12.65 52.02 -21.71
CA LYS A 126 12.38 52.62 -23.04
C LYS A 126 11.08 52.08 -23.65
N LEU A 127 10.82 50.77 -23.56
CA LEU A 127 9.60 50.14 -24.08
C LEU A 127 8.34 50.50 -23.27
N LEU A 128 8.44 50.54 -21.95
CA LEU A 128 7.36 50.92 -21.03
C LEU A 128 6.94 52.39 -21.20
N HIS A 129 7.90 53.28 -21.48
CA HIS A 129 7.62 54.68 -21.79
C HIS A 129 7.04 54.87 -23.19
N ALA A 130 7.53 54.11 -24.17
CA ALA A 130 7.02 54.17 -25.54
C ALA A 130 5.59 53.62 -25.67
N ASN A 131 5.16 52.71 -24.79
CA ASN A 131 3.85 52.05 -24.86
C ASN A 131 3.14 52.03 -23.49
N PRO A 132 2.71 53.19 -22.96
CA PRO A 132 2.23 53.30 -21.58
C PRO A 132 0.93 52.52 -21.28
N GLY A 133 0.13 52.20 -22.30
CA GLY A 133 -1.12 51.44 -22.16
C GLY A 133 -0.98 49.92 -22.36
N ARG A 134 0.23 49.41 -22.63
CA ARG A 134 0.48 47.99 -22.85
C ARG A 134 1.02 47.34 -21.57
N THR A 135 0.46 46.20 -21.22
CA THR A 135 0.98 45.34 -20.16
C THR A 135 2.18 44.55 -20.66
N TYR A 136 3.26 44.55 -19.89
CA TYR A 136 4.46 43.75 -20.19
C TYR A 136 4.79 42.77 -19.07
N ILE A 137 4.97 41.50 -19.42
CA ILE A 137 5.53 40.46 -18.57
C ILE A 137 7.03 40.38 -18.85
N SER A 138 7.83 40.46 -17.79
CA SER A 138 9.28 40.25 -17.84
C SER A 138 9.67 38.88 -18.43
N SER A 139 10.75 38.83 -19.21
CA SER A 139 11.18 37.63 -19.96
C SER A 139 12.58 37.12 -19.55
N ASP A 140 13.07 37.56 -18.40
CA ASP A 140 14.37 37.20 -17.83
C ASP A 140 14.37 35.82 -17.16
N CYS A 141 13.21 35.35 -16.65
CA CYS A 141 13.02 34.02 -16.08
C CYS A 141 12.63 32.99 -17.16
N PRO A 142 13.53 32.08 -17.59
CA PRO A 142 13.24 31.16 -18.69
C PRO A 142 12.11 30.19 -18.37
N ALA A 143 11.94 29.83 -17.08
CA ALA A 143 10.84 28.95 -16.66
C ALA A 143 9.46 29.60 -16.86
N ILE A 144 9.35 30.93 -16.70
CA ILE A 144 8.10 31.67 -16.95
C ILE A 144 7.85 31.78 -18.46
N VAL A 145 8.88 32.07 -19.25
CA VAL A 145 8.79 32.07 -20.71
C VAL A 145 8.32 30.69 -21.19
N ASN A 146 8.97 29.61 -20.75
CA ASN A 146 8.57 28.25 -21.07
C ASN A 146 7.14 27.97 -20.61
N TYR A 147 6.71 28.41 -19.42
CA TYR A 147 5.33 28.25 -18.98
C TYR A 147 4.33 28.92 -19.92
N ILE A 148 4.59 30.17 -20.32
CA ILE A 148 3.71 30.92 -21.22
C ILE A 148 3.68 30.28 -22.60
N GLU A 149 4.83 29.92 -23.18
CA GLU A 149 4.90 29.26 -24.49
C GLU A 149 4.14 27.93 -24.52
N HIS A 150 4.15 27.15 -23.44
CA HIS A 150 3.55 25.81 -23.38
C HIS A 150 2.10 25.77 -22.90
N TYR A 151 1.74 26.63 -21.94
CA TYR A 151 0.48 26.50 -21.20
C TYR A 151 -0.41 27.73 -21.28
N ARG A 152 0.12 28.90 -21.63
CA ARG A 152 -0.66 30.15 -21.73
C ARG A 152 -0.29 30.94 -22.99
N PRO A 153 -0.40 30.33 -24.19
CA PRO A 153 -0.01 31.00 -25.42
C PRO A 153 -0.81 32.28 -25.71
N GLU A 154 -2.00 32.42 -25.14
CA GLU A 154 -2.86 33.60 -25.24
C GLU A 154 -2.24 34.88 -24.63
N VAL A 155 -1.23 34.77 -23.75
CA VAL A 155 -0.51 35.93 -23.19
C VAL A 155 0.91 36.08 -23.72
N ILE A 156 1.32 35.33 -24.75
CA ILE A 156 2.66 35.46 -25.35
C ILE A 156 2.96 36.90 -25.79
N GLU A 157 1.97 37.62 -26.32
CA GLU A 157 2.15 39.00 -26.76
C GLU A 157 2.46 39.98 -25.62
N HIS A 158 2.17 39.61 -24.37
CA HIS A 158 2.52 40.40 -23.20
C HIS A 158 3.98 40.19 -22.79
N LEU A 159 4.67 39.12 -23.23
CA LEU A 159 6.10 38.96 -22.96
C LEU A 159 6.89 40.09 -23.61
N ILE A 160 7.72 40.75 -22.81
CA ILE A 160 8.57 41.82 -23.31
C ILE A 160 9.64 41.24 -24.26
N PRO A 161 9.75 41.75 -25.51
CA PRO A 161 10.56 41.14 -26.58
C PRO A 161 12.05 41.49 -26.44
N VAL A 162 12.59 41.30 -25.25
CA VAL A 162 13.99 41.60 -24.90
C VAL A 162 14.65 40.35 -24.33
N VAL A 163 15.91 40.12 -24.67
CA VAL A 163 16.68 38.97 -24.17
C VAL A 163 16.94 39.05 -22.66
N SER A 164 17.24 37.92 -22.03
CA SER A 164 17.61 37.93 -20.62
C SER A 164 19.02 38.52 -20.37
N PRO A 165 19.35 38.88 -19.12
CA PRO A 165 20.67 39.40 -18.76
C PRO A 165 21.84 38.50 -19.18
N MET A 166 21.66 37.18 -19.18
CA MET A 166 22.69 36.21 -19.63
C MET A 166 23.04 36.42 -21.10
N VAL A 167 22.01 36.47 -21.95
CA VAL A 167 22.18 36.64 -23.40
C VAL A 167 22.64 38.07 -23.72
N ALA A 168 22.11 39.08 -23.04
CA ALA A 168 22.55 40.47 -23.18
C ALA A 168 24.06 40.62 -22.85
N THR A 169 24.52 40.02 -21.75
CA THR A 169 25.93 40.02 -21.38
C THR A 169 26.76 39.28 -22.42
N THR A 170 26.29 38.12 -22.90
CA THR A 170 26.99 37.35 -23.95
C THR A 170 27.19 38.18 -25.22
N ARG A 171 26.14 38.87 -25.69
CA ARG A 171 26.21 39.77 -26.86
C ARG A 171 27.17 40.94 -26.62
N ALA A 172 27.11 41.58 -25.46
CA ALA A 172 27.97 42.70 -25.10
C ALA A 172 29.47 42.28 -25.03
N VAL A 173 29.75 41.14 -24.39
CA VAL A 173 31.11 40.63 -24.23
C VAL A 173 31.71 40.21 -25.57
N ARG A 174 30.94 39.56 -26.46
CA ARG A 174 31.42 39.23 -27.81
C ARG A 174 31.64 40.48 -28.67
N LYS A 175 30.84 41.54 -28.49
CA LYS A 175 31.08 42.83 -29.15
C LYS A 175 32.36 43.50 -28.64
N LEU A 176 32.68 43.39 -27.36
CA LEU A 176 33.86 44.03 -26.76
C LEU A 176 35.16 43.25 -26.98
N TYR A 177 35.13 41.92 -26.81
CA TYR A 177 36.32 41.08 -26.77
C TYR A 177 36.55 40.19 -28.00
N GLY A 178 35.61 40.22 -28.95
CA GLY A 178 35.65 39.44 -30.19
C GLY A 178 34.63 38.31 -30.24
N LYS A 179 34.17 37.97 -31.45
CA LYS A 179 33.14 36.94 -31.68
C LYS A 179 33.63 35.52 -31.41
N ASP A 180 34.93 35.26 -31.54
CA ASP A 180 35.53 33.95 -31.33
C ASP A 180 35.68 33.57 -29.85
N LEU A 181 35.36 34.49 -28.93
CA LEU A 181 35.40 34.26 -27.51
C LEU A 181 34.36 33.20 -27.10
N ARG A 182 34.83 32.15 -26.42
CA ARG A 182 33.98 31.13 -25.83
C ARG A 182 33.42 31.63 -24.50
N VAL A 183 32.13 31.48 -24.29
CA VAL A 183 31.40 32.08 -23.16
C VAL A 183 30.71 30.99 -22.34
N VAL A 184 31.04 30.94 -21.04
CA VAL A 184 30.42 30.03 -20.07
C VAL A 184 29.62 30.86 -19.07
N PHE A 185 28.30 30.68 -19.04
CA PHE A 185 27.47 31.28 -17.99
C PHE A 185 27.44 30.38 -16.74
N ILE A 186 27.55 31.02 -15.58
CA ILE A 186 27.56 30.38 -14.27
C ILE A 186 26.49 31.03 -13.40
N GLY A 187 25.48 30.27 -13.00
CA GLY A 187 24.35 30.85 -12.28
C GLY A 187 23.47 29.90 -11.48
N PRO A 188 22.34 30.39 -10.95
CA PRO A 188 21.51 29.66 -9.99
C PRO A 188 20.39 28.84 -10.66
N CYS A 189 20.27 28.86 -11.99
CA CYS A 189 19.08 28.37 -12.67
C CYS A 189 19.41 27.23 -13.65
N ILE A 190 18.63 26.15 -13.59
CA ILE A 190 18.74 25.02 -14.52
C ILE A 190 18.17 25.39 -15.88
N ALA A 191 17.00 26.05 -15.93
CA ALA A 191 16.34 26.45 -17.17
C ALA A 191 17.20 27.35 -18.09
N LYS A 192 18.23 28.00 -17.55
CA LYS A 192 19.19 28.78 -18.36
C LYS A 192 19.99 27.92 -19.35
N LYS A 193 20.18 26.62 -19.06
CA LYS A 193 20.93 25.69 -19.91
C LYS A 193 20.32 25.50 -21.30
N GLU A 194 19.03 25.73 -21.45
CA GLU A 194 18.29 25.57 -22.71
C GLU A 194 17.70 26.88 -23.23
N GLU A 195 18.03 28.03 -22.62
CA GLU A 195 17.42 29.31 -22.99
C GLU A 195 17.89 29.81 -24.36
N SER A 196 19.20 29.75 -24.65
CA SER A 196 19.77 30.27 -25.88
C SER A 196 21.06 29.57 -26.26
N ALA A 197 21.20 29.23 -27.54
CA ALA A 197 22.42 28.70 -28.13
C ALA A 197 23.52 29.77 -28.32
N GLU A 198 23.23 31.06 -28.06
CA GLU A 198 24.25 32.11 -28.12
C GLU A 198 25.30 31.97 -27.01
N THR A 199 24.94 31.38 -25.87
CA THR A 199 25.87 31.10 -24.77
C THR A 199 26.42 29.68 -24.96
N ASP A 200 27.75 29.52 -24.99
CA ASP A 200 28.36 28.26 -25.42
C ASP A 200 28.15 27.11 -24.43
N LEU A 201 28.30 27.38 -23.14
CA LEU A 201 28.01 26.42 -22.07
C LEU A 201 27.36 27.14 -20.88
N VAL A 202 26.51 26.42 -20.17
CA VAL A 202 25.84 26.91 -18.97
C VAL A 202 26.02 25.92 -17.84
N ILE A 203 26.55 26.38 -16.71
CA ILE A 203 26.68 25.58 -15.50
C ILE A 203 26.00 26.25 -14.32
N THR A 204 25.52 25.43 -13.40
CA THR A 204 24.98 25.89 -12.12
C THR A 204 26.08 26.20 -11.12
N PHE A 205 25.79 26.96 -10.06
CA PHE A 205 26.77 27.14 -8.98
C PHE A 205 27.14 25.83 -8.27
N ARG A 206 26.19 24.89 -8.16
CA ARG A 206 26.46 23.52 -7.68
C ARG A 206 27.54 22.82 -8.52
N GLU A 207 27.49 23.00 -9.83
CA GLU A 207 28.50 22.47 -10.75
C GLU A 207 29.84 23.20 -10.59
N LEU A 208 29.83 24.53 -10.44
CA LEU A 208 31.05 25.30 -10.18
C LEU A 208 31.74 24.86 -8.89
N ARG A 209 31.02 24.72 -7.78
CA ARG A 209 31.59 24.20 -6.53
C ARG A 209 32.18 22.80 -6.71
N GLN A 210 31.52 21.95 -7.49
CA GLN A 210 32.04 20.62 -7.83
C GLN A 210 33.37 20.73 -8.60
N MET A 211 33.46 21.62 -9.58
CA MET A 211 34.70 21.85 -10.35
C MET A 211 35.85 22.38 -9.48
N LEU A 212 35.58 23.38 -8.64
CA LEU A 212 36.56 23.95 -7.71
C LEU A 212 37.12 22.86 -6.77
N LYS A 213 36.23 22.00 -6.23
CA LYS A 213 36.62 20.86 -5.40
C LYS A 213 37.45 19.83 -6.16
N MET A 214 37.07 19.49 -7.40
CA MET A 214 37.81 18.53 -8.24
C MET A 214 39.24 19.00 -8.56
N ARG A 215 39.43 20.33 -8.69
CA ARG A 215 40.74 20.94 -8.97
C ARG A 215 41.51 21.36 -7.71
N GLY A 216 40.96 21.10 -6.51
CA GLY A 216 41.60 21.47 -5.24
C GLY A 216 41.83 22.97 -5.08
N ILE A 217 40.94 23.81 -5.62
CA ILE A 217 41.03 25.27 -5.51
C ILE A 217 40.38 25.71 -4.20
N ASP A 218 41.20 26.22 -3.30
CA ASP A 218 40.81 26.71 -1.98
C ASP A 218 40.69 28.25 -1.98
N PRO A 219 39.59 28.83 -1.45
CA PRO A 219 39.47 30.27 -1.23
C PRO A 219 40.64 30.89 -0.46
N GLU A 220 41.15 30.23 0.59
CA GLU A 220 42.20 30.79 1.46
C GLU A 220 43.55 30.93 0.74
N GLN A 221 43.76 30.14 -0.30
CA GLN A 221 45.00 30.12 -1.09
C GLN A 221 44.86 30.89 -2.42
N THR A 222 43.78 31.66 -2.57
CA THR A 222 43.48 32.33 -3.83
C THR A 222 43.63 33.84 -3.69
N VAL A 223 44.41 34.43 -4.60
CA VAL A 223 44.59 35.88 -4.66
C VAL A 223 43.32 36.52 -5.22
N PRO A 224 42.73 37.52 -4.54
CA PRO A 224 41.57 38.25 -5.05
C PRO A 224 41.87 38.92 -6.39
N SER A 225 40.89 38.93 -7.30
CA SER A 225 40.97 39.61 -8.60
C SER A 225 39.70 40.40 -8.88
N ASP A 226 39.84 41.51 -9.61
CA ASP A 226 38.68 42.27 -10.07
C ASP A 226 38.02 41.62 -11.29
N PHE A 227 36.72 41.90 -11.45
CA PHE A 227 35.96 41.56 -12.64
C PHE A 227 36.47 42.33 -13.86
N ASP A 228 36.50 41.67 -15.01
CA ASP A 228 36.79 42.32 -16.29
C ASP A 228 35.61 43.19 -16.74
N PRO A 229 35.85 44.33 -17.42
CA PRO A 229 34.80 45.19 -17.93
C PRO A 229 33.99 44.49 -19.04
N PRO A 230 32.75 44.89 -19.33
CA PRO A 230 32.04 46.00 -18.71
C PRO A 230 31.53 45.67 -17.28
N VAL A 231 31.65 46.64 -16.38
CA VAL A 231 31.26 46.50 -14.97
C VAL A 231 29.78 46.83 -14.82
N GLY A 232 29.02 45.95 -14.15
CA GLY A 232 27.61 46.20 -13.83
C GLY A 232 27.42 47.24 -12.72
N GLY A 233 26.23 47.81 -12.64
CA GLY A 233 25.80 48.77 -11.63
C GLY A 233 24.62 48.23 -10.82
N LYS A 234 23.47 48.92 -10.89
CA LYS A 234 22.26 48.56 -10.11
C LYS A 234 21.70 47.18 -10.47
N GLY A 235 21.97 46.66 -11.67
CA GLY A 235 21.61 45.32 -12.12
C GLY A 235 22.17 44.19 -11.26
N ALA A 236 23.07 44.45 -10.31
CA ALA A 236 23.51 43.46 -9.33
C ALA A 236 22.40 43.07 -8.31
N ILE A 237 21.37 43.91 -8.10
CA ILE A 237 20.25 43.61 -7.18
C ILE A 237 19.18 42.69 -7.78
N PHE A 238 19.23 42.49 -9.10
CA PHE A 238 18.26 41.72 -9.90
C PHE A 238 17.89 40.32 -9.36
N PRO A 239 18.79 39.55 -8.69
CA PRO A 239 18.44 38.21 -8.22
C PRO A 239 17.45 38.13 -7.05
N VAL A 240 17.25 39.22 -6.31
CA VAL A 240 16.28 39.29 -5.20
C VAL A 240 14.90 39.60 -5.77
N SER A 241 13.82 39.09 -5.17
CA SER A 241 12.46 39.49 -5.57
C SER A 241 12.30 41.01 -5.49
N ARG A 242 11.71 41.64 -6.52
CA ARG A 242 11.64 43.11 -6.71
C ARG A 242 12.99 43.75 -7.06
N GLY A 243 14.05 42.97 -7.24
CA GLY A 243 15.36 43.46 -7.62
C GLY A 243 15.35 44.16 -8.98
N MET A 244 14.58 43.62 -9.93
CA MET A 244 14.40 44.26 -11.23
C MET A 244 13.79 45.67 -11.08
N MET A 245 12.73 45.79 -10.28
CA MET A 245 12.08 47.07 -9.97
C MET A 245 13.05 48.10 -9.38
N HIS A 246 13.84 47.71 -8.38
CA HIS A 246 14.86 48.59 -7.80
C HIS A 246 15.92 49.00 -8.82
N SER A 247 16.29 48.12 -9.76
CA SER A 247 17.23 48.47 -10.84
C SER A 247 16.65 49.50 -11.82
N MET A 248 15.34 49.46 -12.06
CA MET A 248 14.62 50.39 -12.94
C MET A 248 14.37 51.78 -12.31
N ASN A 249 14.61 51.94 -11.00
CA ASN A 249 14.20 53.12 -10.21
C ASN A 249 12.68 53.41 -10.28
N LEU A 250 11.89 52.36 -10.47
CA LEU A 250 10.43 52.44 -10.37
C LEU A 250 10.06 52.70 -8.90
N SER A 251 9.18 53.67 -8.65
CA SER A 251 8.84 54.11 -7.30
C SER A 251 7.92 53.08 -6.62
N GLU A 252 8.06 52.90 -5.30
CA GLU A 252 7.13 52.06 -4.53
C GLU A 252 5.75 52.74 -4.32
N ASN A 253 5.51 53.88 -4.98
CA ASN A 253 4.26 54.62 -4.88
C ASN A 253 3.14 53.81 -5.54
N VAL A 254 2.32 53.18 -4.71
CA VAL A 254 1.11 52.42 -5.07
C VAL A 254 0.16 53.22 -5.99
N PHE A 255 0.25 54.55 -5.99
CA PHE A 255 -0.59 55.45 -6.76
C PHE A 255 -0.07 55.79 -8.17
N GLU A 256 1.22 55.57 -8.47
CA GLU A 256 1.85 56.06 -9.71
C GLU A 256 2.23 54.93 -10.67
N GLU A 257 2.62 53.76 -10.15
CA GLU A 257 3.16 52.68 -10.96
C GLU A 257 2.46 51.35 -10.65
N ASN A 258 1.47 50.99 -11.47
CA ASN A 258 0.71 49.75 -11.36
C ASN A 258 1.58 48.54 -11.78
N VAL A 259 2.54 48.14 -10.95
CA VAL A 259 3.46 47.02 -11.19
C VAL A 259 3.14 45.86 -10.27
N LEU A 260 3.02 44.66 -10.84
CA LEU A 260 2.75 43.43 -10.13
C LEU A 260 4.02 42.58 -10.05
N VAL A 261 4.37 42.13 -8.84
CA VAL A 261 5.49 41.21 -8.63
C VAL A 261 4.98 39.93 -8.00
N ALA A 262 5.20 38.79 -8.66
CA ALA A 262 4.86 37.48 -8.14
C ALA A 262 6.05 36.53 -8.26
N SER A 263 6.45 35.94 -7.14
CA SER A 263 7.57 35.00 -7.03
C SER A 263 7.10 33.69 -6.44
N GLY A 264 7.72 32.60 -6.85
CA GLY A 264 7.43 31.26 -6.34
C GLY A 264 6.34 30.53 -7.13
N ARG A 265 6.34 29.19 -6.99
CA ARG A 265 5.65 28.27 -7.90
C ARG A 265 4.13 28.48 -8.04
N GLY A 266 3.45 28.93 -6.98
CA GLY A 266 2.00 29.15 -6.99
C GLY A 266 1.63 30.54 -7.49
N ASN A 267 2.29 31.56 -6.91
CA ASN A 267 1.93 32.97 -7.10
C ASN A 267 2.05 33.42 -8.56
N PHE A 268 3.05 32.95 -9.32
CA PHE A 268 3.17 33.34 -10.73
C PHE A 268 2.02 32.78 -11.59
N GLN A 269 1.52 31.57 -11.26
CA GLN A 269 0.43 30.95 -12.00
C GLN A 269 -0.88 31.69 -11.74
N GLU A 270 -1.11 32.10 -10.50
CA GLU A 270 -2.24 32.92 -10.10
C GLU A 270 -2.19 34.31 -10.76
N ALA A 271 -1.05 34.99 -10.71
CA ALA A 271 -0.88 36.29 -11.38
C ALA A 271 -1.18 36.23 -12.89
N ILE A 272 -0.74 35.17 -13.59
CA ILE A 272 -1.07 35.00 -15.01
C ILE A 272 -2.57 34.69 -15.21
N LYS A 273 -3.20 33.91 -14.32
CA LYS A 273 -4.65 33.65 -14.40
C LYS A 273 -5.45 34.94 -14.23
N GLU A 274 -5.08 35.79 -13.26
CA GLU A 274 -5.74 37.08 -13.02
C GLU A 274 -5.54 38.07 -14.17
N LEU A 275 -4.40 38.02 -14.85
CA LEU A 275 -4.18 38.78 -16.09
C LEU A 275 -5.12 38.29 -17.20
N VAL A 276 -5.20 36.97 -17.41
CA VAL A 276 -6.04 36.37 -18.46
C VAL A 276 -7.53 36.62 -18.22
N SER A 277 -7.98 36.59 -16.96
CA SER A 277 -9.37 36.92 -16.61
C SER A 277 -9.68 38.41 -16.67
N GLY A 278 -8.68 39.28 -16.82
CA GLY A 278 -8.82 40.73 -16.77
C GLY A 278 -9.06 41.27 -15.35
N SER A 279 -8.83 40.47 -14.33
CA SER A 279 -8.99 40.87 -12.92
C SER A 279 -7.92 41.89 -12.50
N VAL A 280 -6.73 41.81 -13.10
CA VAL A 280 -5.65 42.79 -12.94
C VAL A 280 -5.11 43.20 -14.31
N VAL A 281 -4.80 44.49 -14.46
CA VAL A 281 -4.20 45.03 -15.70
C VAL A 281 -2.99 45.90 -15.34
N PRO A 282 -1.88 45.29 -14.87
CA PRO A 282 -0.69 46.03 -14.50
C PRO A 282 0.01 46.59 -15.75
N LYS A 283 0.78 47.66 -15.56
CA LYS A 283 1.68 48.17 -16.61
C LYS A 283 2.86 47.20 -16.82
N HIS A 284 3.35 46.62 -15.74
CA HIS A 284 4.45 45.66 -15.78
C HIS A 284 4.25 44.51 -14.80
N MET A 285 4.71 43.31 -15.16
CA MET A 285 4.70 42.11 -14.32
C MET A 285 6.11 41.52 -14.21
N GLU A 286 6.67 41.54 -13.00
CA GLU A 286 7.88 40.79 -12.65
C GLU A 286 7.46 39.42 -12.13
N LEU A 287 7.71 38.37 -12.92
CA LEU A 287 7.31 37.01 -12.60
C LEU A 287 8.53 36.12 -12.45
N LEU A 288 8.65 35.46 -11.30
CA LEU A 288 9.74 34.52 -11.02
C LEU A 288 9.18 33.18 -10.58
N CYS A 289 9.61 32.08 -11.21
CA CYS A 289 9.20 30.73 -10.79
C CYS A 289 9.73 30.36 -9.39
N CYS A 290 10.85 30.96 -8.98
CA CYS A 290 11.49 30.76 -7.67
C CYS A 290 11.23 31.98 -6.76
N GLU A 291 11.48 31.84 -5.46
CA GLU A 291 11.49 32.93 -4.47
C GLU A 291 12.72 33.84 -4.63
N GLY A 292 12.86 34.44 -5.82
CA GLY A 292 14.10 35.07 -6.28
C GLY A 292 15.07 34.06 -6.90
N CYS A 293 15.98 34.55 -7.74
CA CYS A 293 17.05 33.73 -8.31
C CYS A 293 18.02 33.21 -7.23
N ILE A 294 18.07 33.86 -6.07
CA ILE A 294 18.82 33.40 -4.88
C ILE A 294 18.30 32.07 -4.30
N MET A 295 17.07 31.67 -4.64
CA MET A 295 16.50 30.37 -4.27
C MET A 295 16.39 29.45 -5.48
N GLY A 296 17.18 29.70 -6.54
CA GLY A 296 17.17 28.90 -7.75
C GLY A 296 17.71 27.47 -7.54
N PRO A 297 17.29 26.49 -8.37
CA PRO A 297 17.64 25.07 -8.21
C PRO A 297 19.12 24.72 -8.44
N GLY A 298 19.87 25.66 -9.02
CA GLY A 298 21.31 25.60 -9.24
C GLY A 298 22.15 26.14 -8.08
N MET A 299 21.53 26.70 -7.04
CA MET A 299 22.17 27.07 -5.77
C MET A 299 22.46 25.84 -4.91
N SER A 300 23.42 25.92 -4.00
CA SER A 300 23.71 24.84 -3.05
C SER A 300 22.55 24.58 -2.08
N ARG A 301 22.47 23.35 -1.56
CA ARG A 301 21.43 22.97 -0.58
C ARG A 301 21.66 23.73 0.72
N GLY A 302 20.58 24.29 1.28
CA GLY A 302 20.62 25.03 2.54
C GLY A 302 20.66 26.56 2.39
N ALA A 303 20.59 27.09 1.16
CA ALA A 303 20.47 28.53 0.92
C ALA A 303 19.31 29.13 1.74
N GLN A 304 19.60 30.19 2.48
CA GLN A 304 18.63 30.88 3.32
C GLN A 304 18.11 32.13 2.61
N LYS A 305 16.82 32.18 2.28
CA LYS A 305 16.18 33.28 1.53
C LYS A 305 16.53 34.66 2.08
N PHE A 306 16.31 34.88 3.38
CA PHE A 306 16.47 36.21 3.98
C PHE A 306 17.94 36.60 4.18
N ALA A 307 18.79 35.65 4.58
CA ALA A 307 20.22 35.90 4.72
C ALA A 307 20.87 36.19 3.36
N GLY A 308 20.52 35.42 2.33
CA GLY A 308 20.98 35.63 0.95
C GLY A 308 20.55 36.98 0.39
N ALA A 309 19.29 37.39 0.61
CA ALA A 309 18.82 38.71 0.22
C ALA A 309 19.62 39.83 0.92
N SER A 310 19.87 39.70 2.23
CA SER A 310 20.67 40.67 2.99
C SER A 310 22.12 40.76 2.48
N LYS A 311 22.74 39.63 2.13
CA LYS A 311 24.09 39.56 1.57
C LYS A 311 24.18 40.26 0.21
N ILE A 312 23.23 40.01 -0.69
CA ILE A 312 23.18 40.72 -1.98
C ILE A 312 22.99 42.22 -1.76
N SER A 313 22.05 42.64 -0.91
CA SER A 313 21.84 44.07 -0.64
C SER A 313 23.10 44.76 -0.12
N ARG A 314 23.89 44.08 0.74
CA ARG A 314 25.19 44.60 1.20
C ARG A 314 26.20 44.72 0.06
N TYR A 315 26.38 43.65 -0.71
CA TYR A 315 27.28 43.63 -1.87
C TYR A 315 26.94 44.73 -2.87
N VAL A 316 25.66 44.89 -3.22
CA VAL A 316 25.20 45.94 -4.14
C VAL A 316 25.47 47.33 -3.57
N LYS A 317 25.20 47.55 -2.27
CA LYS A 317 25.46 48.84 -1.63
C LYS A 317 26.95 49.20 -1.72
N GLU A 318 27.85 48.31 -1.30
CA GLU A 318 29.30 48.51 -1.35
C GLU A 318 29.77 48.73 -2.80
N LYS A 319 29.23 47.97 -3.75
CA LYS A 319 29.53 48.12 -5.17
C LYS A 319 29.12 49.49 -5.71
N LEU A 320 27.92 49.97 -5.38
CA LEU A 320 27.44 51.27 -5.85
C LEU A 320 28.18 52.46 -5.20
N GLU A 321 28.61 52.32 -3.95
CA GLU A 321 29.44 53.32 -3.27
C GLU A 321 30.80 53.50 -3.94
N ASN A 322 31.36 52.43 -4.52
CA ASN A 322 32.66 52.44 -5.19
C ASN A 322 32.57 52.55 -6.73
N LEU A 323 31.37 52.63 -7.30
CA LEU A 323 31.16 52.67 -8.75
C LEU A 323 31.39 54.07 -9.31
N ASP A 324 32.29 54.21 -10.28
CA ASP A 324 32.36 55.42 -11.11
C ASP A 324 31.12 55.51 -12.01
N GLN A 325 30.15 56.34 -11.59
CA GLN A 325 28.89 56.50 -12.30
C GLN A 325 29.07 57.06 -13.72
N GLN A 326 30.05 57.95 -13.94
CA GLN A 326 30.26 58.53 -15.27
C GLN A 326 30.84 57.50 -16.24
N ALA A 327 31.82 56.73 -15.78
CA ALA A 327 32.39 55.63 -16.57
C ALA A 327 31.35 54.53 -16.85
N TRP A 328 30.51 54.18 -15.86
CA TRP A 328 29.43 53.22 -16.03
C TRP A 328 28.39 53.70 -17.05
N GLN A 329 27.91 54.95 -16.96
CA GLN A 329 26.96 55.51 -17.92
C GLN A 329 27.54 55.55 -19.35
N LYS A 330 28.83 55.90 -19.49
CA LYS A 330 29.52 55.85 -20.78
C LYS A 330 29.58 54.43 -21.33
N SER A 331 29.83 53.44 -20.47
CA SER A 331 29.84 52.03 -20.84
C SER A 331 28.47 51.56 -21.31
N ILE A 332 27.38 51.93 -20.63
CA ILE A 332 26.00 51.61 -21.08
C ILE A 332 25.73 52.18 -22.47
N ARG A 333 26.04 53.46 -22.70
CA ARG A 333 25.83 54.12 -24.01
C ARG A 333 26.64 53.49 -25.16
N GLN A 334 27.79 52.87 -24.86
CA GLN A 334 28.58 52.15 -25.86
C GLN A 334 27.83 50.97 -26.49
N PHE A 335 26.79 50.46 -25.82
CA PHE A 335 25.99 49.33 -26.28
C PHE A 335 24.56 49.73 -26.67
N ASP A 336 24.26 51.01 -26.90
CA ASP A 336 22.92 51.46 -27.32
C ASP A 336 22.45 50.82 -28.64
N ASP A 337 23.38 50.57 -29.57
CA ASP A 337 23.16 49.91 -30.85
C ASP A 337 23.16 48.37 -30.76
N LEU A 338 23.41 47.80 -29.57
CA LEU A 338 23.37 46.36 -29.39
C LEU A 338 21.92 45.87 -29.54
N ASP A 339 21.71 44.91 -30.44
CA ASP A 339 20.41 44.27 -30.58
C ASP A 339 20.16 43.38 -29.36
N LEU A 340 19.15 43.74 -28.58
CA LEU A 340 18.67 43.01 -27.41
C LEU A 340 17.29 42.42 -27.63
N SER A 341 16.79 42.41 -28.88
CA SER A 341 15.48 41.87 -29.20
C SER A 341 15.46 40.33 -29.20
N ARG A 342 14.28 39.77 -28.93
CA ARG A 342 13.97 38.34 -29.10
C ARG A 342 12.52 38.15 -29.52
N THR A 343 12.24 36.97 -30.07
CA THR A 343 10.87 36.48 -30.33
C THR A 343 10.54 35.30 -29.42
N PHE A 344 9.24 35.02 -29.30
CA PHE A 344 8.70 33.91 -28.53
C PHE A 344 7.79 33.08 -29.43
N VAL A 345 7.73 31.77 -29.18
CA VAL A 345 6.99 30.84 -30.05
C VAL A 345 6.02 30.02 -29.20
N SER A 346 4.75 30.02 -29.60
CA SER A 346 3.73 29.16 -29.01
C SER A 346 4.04 27.68 -29.27
N ARG A 347 4.07 26.88 -28.20
CA ARG A 347 4.36 25.44 -28.20
C ARG A 347 3.36 24.71 -27.30
N PRO A 348 2.05 24.76 -27.62
CA PRO A 348 1.01 24.33 -26.71
C PRO A 348 1.15 22.84 -26.38
N VAL A 349 1.08 22.52 -25.10
CA VAL A 349 0.98 21.13 -24.63
C VAL A 349 -0.47 20.71 -24.71
N GLY A 350 -0.75 19.61 -25.41
CA GLY A 350 -2.11 19.05 -25.46
C GLY A 350 -2.58 18.61 -24.07
N GLU A 351 -3.73 19.13 -23.63
CA GLU A 351 -4.48 18.58 -22.50
C GLU A 351 -5.81 18.05 -23.03
N PHE A 352 -5.96 16.73 -22.95
CA PHE A 352 -7.26 16.11 -23.14
C PHE A 352 -8.11 16.42 -21.91
N VAL A 353 -9.28 17.00 -22.14
CA VAL A 353 -10.29 17.24 -21.11
C VAL A 353 -11.28 16.08 -21.20
N PRO A 354 -11.27 15.15 -20.22
CA PRO A 354 -12.20 14.04 -20.21
C PRO A 354 -13.65 14.51 -20.01
N SER A 355 -14.60 13.69 -20.43
CA SER A 355 -16.01 13.89 -20.12
C SER A 355 -16.30 13.75 -18.61
N GLU A 356 -17.37 14.38 -18.12
CA GLU A 356 -17.76 14.24 -16.70
C GLU A 356 -18.05 12.78 -16.32
N GLU A 357 -18.58 11.99 -17.26
CA GLU A 357 -18.85 10.56 -17.02
C GLU A 357 -17.55 9.77 -16.76
N GLU A 358 -16.49 10.01 -17.54
CA GLU A 358 -15.18 9.37 -17.34
C GLU A 358 -14.55 9.77 -16.01
N ILE A 359 -14.68 11.05 -15.63
CA ILE A 359 -14.19 11.57 -14.34
C ILE A 359 -14.91 10.88 -13.18
N GLU A 360 -16.23 10.77 -13.26
CA GLU A 360 -17.05 10.15 -12.24
C GLU A 360 -16.75 8.65 -12.08
N GLN A 361 -16.54 7.92 -13.19
CA GLN A 361 -16.11 6.52 -13.14
C GLN A 361 -14.77 6.35 -12.40
N VAL A 362 -13.81 7.26 -12.57
CA VAL A 362 -12.52 7.20 -11.84
C VAL A 362 -12.71 7.55 -10.37
N LEU A 363 -13.52 8.56 -10.04
CA LEU A 363 -13.84 8.92 -8.66
C LEU A 363 -14.49 7.74 -7.92
N GLN A 364 -15.44 7.05 -8.54
CA GLN A 364 -16.08 5.85 -7.98
C GLN A 364 -15.08 4.71 -7.78
N ARG A 365 -14.14 4.48 -8.72
CA ARG A 365 -13.06 3.49 -8.56
C ARG A 365 -12.14 3.80 -7.38
N MET A 366 -11.99 5.08 -7.01
CA MET A 366 -11.26 5.52 -5.82
C MET A 366 -12.11 5.54 -4.55
N GLY A 367 -13.33 5.00 -4.57
CA GLY A 367 -14.23 4.95 -3.42
C GLY A 367 -14.95 6.26 -3.11
N LYS A 368 -15.05 7.18 -4.10
CA LYS A 368 -15.73 8.47 -3.94
C LYS A 368 -17.07 8.43 -4.68
N PHE A 369 -18.16 8.37 -3.93
CA PHE A 369 -19.51 8.22 -4.48
C PHE A 369 -20.36 9.48 -4.30
N SER A 370 -19.93 10.38 -3.42
CA SER A 370 -20.63 11.60 -3.07
C SER A 370 -19.67 12.77 -2.89
N PRO A 371 -20.14 14.03 -2.97
CA PRO A 371 -19.31 15.20 -2.71
C PRO A 371 -18.64 15.20 -1.33
N GLN A 372 -19.23 14.55 -0.32
CA GLN A 372 -18.64 14.43 1.01
C GLN A 372 -17.35 13.58 1.01
N ASP A 373 -17.18 12.69 0.03
CA ASP A 373 -15.98 11.86 -0.11
C ASP A 373 -14.82 12.63 -0.76
N TYR A 374 -15.06 13.84 -1.25
CA TYR A 374 -14.07 14.68 -1.91
C TYR A 374 -13.25 15.46 -0.88
N LEU A 375 -12.34 14.75 -0.21
CA LEU A 375 -11.52 15.33 0.86
C LEU A 375 -10.58 16.46 0.40
N ASP A 376 -10.23 16.50 -0.89
CA ASP A 376 -9.34 17.51 -1.50
C ASP A 376 -8.06 17.80 -0.70
N CYS A 377 -7.52 16.77 -0.04
CA CYS A 377 -6.43 16.91 0.93
C CYS A 377 -5.03 17.18 0.31
N GLY A 378 -4.89 17.12 -1.02
CA GLY A 378 -3.62 17.36 -1.71
C GLY A 378 -2.54 16.26 -1.58
N ALA A 379 -2.76 15.22 -0.77
CA ALA A 379 -1.73 14.21 -0.45
C ALA A 379 -1.16 13.50 -1.69
N CYS A 380 -2.02 13.21 -2.67
CA CYS A 380 -1.67 12.51 -3.90
C CYS A 380 -0.84 13.37 -4.88
N GLY A 381 -0.77 14.69 -4.74
CA GLY A 381 -0.15 15.54 -5.77
C GLY A 381 -1.06 16.61 -6.37
N TYR A 382 -2.37 16.49 -6.20
CA TYR A 382 -3.38 17.29 -6.90
C TYR A 382 -4.30 17.99 -5.91
N ASP A 383 -4.65 19.24 -6.21
CA ASP A 383 -5.38 20.11 -5.28
C ASP A 383 -6.81 19.63 -5.02
N THR A 384 -7.43 18.95 -5.99
CA THR A 384 -8.77 18.36 -5.84
C THR A 384 -8.79 16.90 -6.30
N CYS A 385 -9.72 16.14 -5.75
CA CYS A 385 -9.99 14.75 -6.14
C CYS A 385 -10.36 14.67 -7.62
N ARG A 386 -11.08 15.67 -8.13
CA ARG A 386 -11.41 15.82 -9.56
C ARG A 386 -10.14 15.99 -10.41
N ASN A 387 -9.21 16.85 -10.01
CA ASN A 387 -7.93 17.02 -10.73
C ASN A 387 -7.10 15.74 -10.73
N HIS A 388 -7.14 14.97 -9.64
CA HIS A 388 -6.49 13.67 -9.57
C HIS A 388 -7.12 12.65 -10.54
N ALA A 389 -8.46 12.59 -10.59
CA ALA A 389 -9.18 11.73 -11.53
C ALA A 389 -8.86 12.06 -13.00
N ILE A 390 -8.83 13.35 -13.36
CA ILE A 390 -8.42 13.80 -14.70
C ILE A 390 -6.98 13.36 -15.01
N ALA A 391 -6.07 13.48 -14.04
CA ALA A 391 -4.70 13.04 -14.22
C ALA A 391 -4.56 11.52 -14.42
N ILE A 392 -5.41 10.72 -13.78
CA ILE A 392 -5.45 9.27 -13.99
C ILE A 392 -5.91 8.94 -15.42
N ILE A 393 -6.96 9.60 -15.91
CA ILE A 393 -7.45 9.41 -17.29
C ILE A 393 -6.37 9.78 -18.32
N ASN A 394 -5.64 10.86 -18.06
CA ASN A 394 -4.55 11.33 -18.91
C ASN A 394 -3.24 10.52 -18.75
N GLY A 395 -3.23 9.44 -17.97
CA GLY A 395 -2.05 8.58 -17.78
C GLY A 395 -0.91 9.26 -17.02
N LEU A 396 -1.20 10.31 -16.26
CA LEU A 396 -0.23 11.04 -15.43
C LEU A 396 -0.20 10.51 -13.99
N ALA A 397 -1.27 9.86 -13.53
CA ALA A 397 -1.42 9.41 -12.15
C ALA A 397 -2.04 8.00 -12.06
N GLU A 398 -1.93 7.39 -10.89
CA GLU A 398 -2.48 6.07 -10.56
C GLU A 398 -3.45 6.18 -9.38
N ASN A 399 -4.41 5.27 -9.28
CA ASN A 399 -5.41 5.26 -8.20
C ASN A 399 -4.76 5.12 -6.82
N GLU A 400 -3.69 4.34 -6.75
CA GLU A 400 -2.88 4.04 -5.56
C GLU A 400 -2.19 5.28 -4.97
N MET A 401 -2.19 6.41 -5.67
CA MET A 401 -1.70 7.68 -5.12
C MET A 401 -2.70 8.29 -4.12
N CYS A 402 -3.97 7.88 -4.14
CA CYS A 402 -4.98 8.28 -3.18
C CYS A 402 -4.78 7.51 -1.87
N LEU A 403 -4.28 8.21 -0.84
CA LEU A 403 -3.97 7.60 0.46
C LEU A 403 -5.22 6.99 1.15
N PRO A 404 -6.37 7.68 1.26
CA PRO A 404 -7.57 7.10 1.86
C PRO A 404 -8.03 5.82 1.15
N TYR A 405 -8.08 5.84 -0.19
CA TYR A 405 -8.41 4.68 -1.01
C TYR A 405 -7.47 3.50 -0.75
N THR A 406 -6.17 3.76 -0.68
CA THR A 406 -5.16 2.73 -0.44
C THR A 406 -5.28 2.12 0.94
N ILE A 407 -5.57 2.93 1.98
CA ILE A 407 -5.81 2.45 3.35
C ILE A 407 -7.05 1.55 3.39
N GLU A 408 -8.15 1.97 2.77
CA GLU A 408 -9.39 1.17 2.74
C GLU A 408 -9.20 -0.15 1.98
N LYS A 409 -8.54 -0.11 0.82
CA LYS A 409 -8.17 -1.30 0.04
C LYS A 409 -7.29 -2.25 0.85
N LEU A 410 -6.36 -1.72 1.66
CA LEU A 410 -5.52 -2.50 2.54
C LEU A 410 -6.33 -3.17 3.66
N HIS A 411 -7.21 -2.43 4.35
CA HIS A 411 -8.08 -3.00 5.38
C HIS A 411 -8.97 -4.11 4.83
N LYS A 412 -9.57 -3.91 3.65
CA LYS A 412 -10.37 -4.93 2.99
C LYS A 412 -9.55 -6.18 2.68
N SER A 413 -8.35 -6.01 2.12
CA SER A 413 -7.44 -7.12 1.81
C SER A 413 -7.02 -7.90 3.06
N ILE A 414 -6.76 -7.21 4.18
CA ILE A 414 -6.44 -7.85 5.47
C ILE A 414 -7.63 -8.65 5.99
N HIS A 415 -8.84 -8.11 5.88
CA HIS A 415 -10.06 -8.80 6.29
C HIS A 415 -10.31 -10.06 5.46
N ASP A 416 -10.24 -9.95 4.12
CA ASP A 416 -10.44 -11.08 3.21
C ASP A 416 -9.40 -12.19 3.45
N LEU A 417 -8.15 -11.82 3.73
CA LEU A 417 -7.09 -12.76 4.07
C LEU A 417 -7.37 -13.48 5.41
N ALA A 418 -7.87 -12.76 6.42
CA ALA A 418 -8.23 -13.35 7.71
C ALA A 418 -9.37 -14.38 7.54
N VAL A 419 -10.43 -14.03 6.80
CA VAL A 419 -11.55 -14.94 6.51
C VAL A 419 -11.08 -16.18 5.76
N SER A 420 -10.19 -16.03 4.78
CA SER A 420 -9.63 -17.15 4.02
C SER A 420 -8.79 -18.08 4.91
N ARG A 421 -7.97 -17.51 5.81
CA ARG A 421 -7.17 -18.27 6.77
C ARG A 421 -8.04 -19.10 7.71
N ASP A 422 -9.13 -18.53 8.24
CA ASP A 422 -10.01 -19.23 9.18
C ASP A 422 -10.77 -20.38 8.49
N LYS A 423 -11.18 -20.19 7.22
CA LYS A 423 -11.75 -21.27 6.39
C LYS A 423 -10.75 -22.41 6.19
N LEU A 424 -9.51 -22.09 5.82
CA LEU A 424 -8.45 -23.08 5.63
C LEU A 424 -8.17 -23.85 6.92
N PHE A 425 -8.10 -23.16 8.06
CA PHE A 425 -7.88 -23.78 9.36
C PHE A 425 -8.97 -24.81 9.70
N ASN A 426 -10.25 -24.44 9.53
CA ASN A 426 -11.38 -25.34 9.80
C ASN A 426 -11.39 -26.57 8.87
N VAL A 427 -11.11 -26.38 7.58
CA VAL A 427 -11.01 -27.49 6.62
C VAL A 427 -9.86 -28.43 6.98
N GLN A 428 -8.71 -27.89 7.37
CA GLN A 428 -7.56 -28.68 7.75
C GLN A 428 -7.81 -29.50 9.03
N GLN A 429 -8.52 -28.95 10.01
CA GLN A 429 -8.93 -29.70 11.20
C GLN A 429 -9.91 -30.83 10.88
N ALA A 430 -10.92 -30.57 10.04
CA ALA A 430 -11.88 -31.58 9.61
C ALA A 430 -11.19 -32.72 8.84
N LEU A 431 -10.22 -32.41 7.98
CA LEU A 431 -9.42 -33.40 7.26
C LEU A 431 -8.61 -34.28 8.21
N LYS A 432 -7.90 -33.69 9.19
CA LYS A 432 -7.14 -34.47 10.20
C LYS A 432 -8.02 -35.45 10.97
N GLN A 433 -9.22 -35.02 11.35
CA GLN A 433 -10.16 -35.89 12.08
C GLN A 433 -10.66 -37.04 11.20
N THR A 434 -10.95 -36.76 9.93
CA THR A 434 -11.40 -37.75 8.94
C THR A 434 -10.31 -38.77 8.63
N GLU A 435 -9.07 -38.32 8.46
CA GLU A 435 -7.90 -39.17 8.24
C GLU A 435 -7.68 -40.13 9.41
N LYS A 436 -7.74 -39.62 10.66
CA LYS A 436 -7.62 -40.44 11.88
C LYS A 436 -8.67 -41.56 11.93
N LEU A 437 -9.93 -41.25 11.60
CA LEU A 437 -11.03 -42.22 11.58
C LEU A 437 -10.86 -43.28 10.48
N ALA A 438 -10.43 -42.86 9.29
CA ALA A 438 -10.18 -43.78 8.17
C ALA A 438 -9.06 -44.79 8.49
N HIS A 439 -7.94 -44.33 9.06
CA HIS A 439 -6.85 -45.20 9.49
C HIS A 439 -7.28 -46.19 10.58
N MET A 440 -8.08 -45.74 11.56
CA MET A 440 -8.62 -46.64 12.59
C MET A 440 -9.53 -47.72 11.98
N GLY A 441 -10.36 -47.36 11.00
CA GLY A 441 -11.24 -48.31 10.30
C GLY A 441 -10.48 -49.39 9.54
N GLN A 442 -9.45 -49.01 8.78
CA GLN A 442 -8.64 -49.94 7.98
C GLN A 442 -7.86 -50.94 8.87
N LEU A 443 -7.24 -50.46 9.95
CA LEU A 443 -6.50 -51.33 10.88
C LEU A 443 -7.42 -52.32 11.60
N SER A 444 -8.58 -51.86 12.03
CA SER A 444 -9.56 -52.70 12.75
C SER A 444 -10.09 -53.85 11.89
N ALA A 445 -10.29 -53.64 10.59
CA ALA A 445 -10.76 -54.68 9.67
C ALA A 445 -9.71 -55.79 9.47
N GLY A 446 -8.43 -55.43 9.32
CA GLY A 446 -7.33 -56.39 9.15
C GLY A 446 -7.09 -57.23 10.41
N ILE A 447 -6.91 -56.56 11.56
CA ILE A 447 -6.69 -57.21 12.86
C ILE A 447 -7.79 -58.22 13.15
N ALA A 448 -9.04 -57.85 12.87
CA ALA A 448 -10.16 -58.68 13.24
C ALA A 448 -10.32 -59.93 12.38
N HIS A 449 -9.97 -59.86 11.09
CA HIS A 449 -9.93 -61.06 10.25
C HIS A 449 -8.86 -62.04 10.75
N GLU A 450 -7.67 -61.54 11.08
CA GLU A 450 -6.56 -62.38 11.56
C GLU A 450 -6.78 -62.97 12.94
N LEU A 451 -7.51 -62.30 13.85
CA LEU A 451 -7.84 -62.82 15.18
C LEU A 451 -9.05 -63.74 15.19
N ASN A 452 -10.08 -63.46 14.39
CA ASN A 452 -11.28 -64.30 14.36
C ASN A 452 -10.99 -65.72 13.87
N ASN A 453 -10.01 -65.90 12.99
CA ASN A 453 -9.62 -67.20 12.44
C ASN A 453 -9.09 -68.16 13.52
N PRO A 454 -8.00 -67.86 14.26
CA PRO A 454 -7.50 -68.74 15.30
C PRO A 454 -8.48 -68.90 16.47
N LEU A 455 -9.23 -67.85 16.84
CA LEU A 455 -10.27 -67.96 17.88
C LEU A 455 -11.39 -68.93 17.48
N GLY A 456 -11.79 -68.94 16.20
CA GLY A 456 -12.73 -69.92 15.67
C GLY A 456 -12.23 -71.35 15.84
N VAL A 457 -10.95 -71.60 15.54
CA VAL A 457 -10.31 -72.91 15.70
C VAL A 457 -10.26 -73.33 17.17
N ILE A 458 -9.86 -72.43 18.07
CA ILE A 458 -9.80 -72.71 19.53
C ILE A 458 -11.19 -73.06 20.07
N ILE A 459 -12.22 -72.28 19.72
CA ILE A 459 -13.61 -72.54 20.14
C ILE A 459 -14.08 -73.91 19.61
N MET A 460 -13.80 -74.23 18.35
CA MET A 460 -14.22 -75.49 17.74
C MET A 460 -13.60 -76.70 18.46
N TYR A 461 -12.27 -76.75 18.59
CA TYR A 461 -11.61 -77.88 19.25
C TYR A 461 -11.96 -77.97 20.73
N SER A 462 -12.11 -76.83 21.42
CA SER A 462 -12.50 -76.84 22.84
C SER A 462 -13.92 -77.37 23.04
N ASN A 463 -14.86 -77.06 22.13
CA ASN A 463 -16.21 -77.64 22.17
C ASN A 463 -16.21 -79.15 21.87
N ILE A 464 -15.43 -79.62 20.89
CA ILE A 464 -15.28 -81.06 20.61
C ILE A 464 -14.77 -81.80 21.85
N LEU A 465 -13.70 -81.29 22.47
CA LEU A 465 -13.14 -81.86 23.69
C LEU A 465 -14.15 -81.82 24.85
N LEU A 466 -14.99 -80.78 24.93
CA LEU A 466 -16.01 -80.65 25.95
C LEU A 466 -17.15 -81.68 25.78
N GLU A 467 -17.53 -81.99 24.54
CA GLU A 467 -18.50 -83.05 24.21
C GLU A 467 -17.96 -84.45 24.55
N GLU A 468 -16.67 -84.69 24.34
CA GLU A 468 -16.00 -85.97 24.65
C GLU A 468 -15.63 -86.12 26.15
N CYS A 469 -15.73 -85.05 26.94
CA CYS A 469 -15.33 -85.06 28.35
C CYS A 469 -16.45 -85.60 29.28
N PRO A 470 -16.17 -86.60 30.14
CA PRO A 470 -17.14 -87.10 31.11
C PRO A 470 -17.68 -85.98 32.04
N PRO A 471 -18.96 -86.01 32.45
CA PRO A 471 -19.59 -84.95 33.25
C PRO A 471 -18.88 -84.64 34.58
N ASP A 472 -18.29 -85.66 35.22
CA ASP A 472 -17.62 -85.55 36.52
C ASP A 472 -16.12 -85.25 36.42
N SER A 473 -15.61 -85.00 35.21
CA SER A 473 -14.19 -84.72 34.99
C SER A 473 -13.80 -83.32 35.45
N SER A 474 -12.69 -83.20 36.17
CA SER A 474 -12.13 -81.90 36.57
C SER A 474 -11.74 -81.04 35.36
N LEU A 475 -11.42 -81.65 34.21
CA LEU A 475 -11.04 -80.98 32.95
C LEU A 475 -12.22 -80.26 32.29
N ARG A 476 -13.46 -80.64 32.60
CA ARG A 476 -14.66 -80.07 31.97
C ARG A 476 -14.79 -78.58 32.28
N LYS A 477 -14.53 -78.17 33.53
CA LYS A 477 -14.55 -76.76 33.95
C LYS A 477 -13.48 -75.92 33.24
N ASP A 478 -12.30 -76.50 33.01
CA ASP A 478 -11.22 -75.80 32.30
C ASP A 478 -11.56 -75.60 30.82
N LEU A 479 -12.17 -76.61 30.17
CA LEU A 479 -12.65 -76.52 28.79
C LEU A 479 -13.79 -75.50 28.63
N GLU A 480 -14.75 -75.47 29.55
CA GLU A 480 -15.81 -74.46 29.58
C GLU A 480 -15.23 -73.04 29.66
N LEU A 481 -14.21 -72.84 30.50
CA LEU A 481 -13.53 -71.56 30.63
C LEU A 481 -12.80 -71.16 29.34
N ILE A 482 -12.14 -72.09 28.65
CA ILE A 482 -11.46 -71.82 27.36
C ILE A 482 -12.48 -71.41 26.29
N VAL A 483 -13.61 -72.10 26.19
CA VAL A 483 -14.69 -71.76 25.26
C VAL A 483 -15.23 -70.36 25.59
N GLU A 484 -15.51 -70.08 26.86
CA GLU A 484 -16.02 -68.79 27.32
C GLU A 484 -15.05 -67.64 26.98
N GLN A 485 -13.77 -67.78 27.32
CA GLN A 485 -12.78 -66.72 27.06
C GLN A 485 -12.50 -66.55 25.57
N SER A 486 -12.50 -67.63 24.78
CA SER A 486 -12.30 -67.53 23.33
C SER A 486 -13.50 -66.89 22.63
N ALA A 487 -14.72 -67.24 23.04
CA ALA A 487 -15.94 -66.60 22.57
C ALA A 487 -15.97 -65.10 22.95
N ARG A 488 -15.48 -64.76 24.14
CA ARG A 488 -15.34 -63.38 24.58
C ARG A 488 -14.33 -62.59 23.75
N CYS A 489 -13.15 -63.15 23.47
CA CYS A 489 -12.19 -62.53 22.55
C CYS A 489 -12.80 -62.29 21.17
N LYS A 490 -13.56 -63.27 20.65
CA LYS A 490 -14.24 -63.15 19.35
C LYS A 490 -15.30 -62.04 19.37
N SER A 491 -16.03 -61.89 20.48
CA SER A 491 -16.99 -60.79 20.67
C SER A 491 -16.32 -59.42 20.72
N ILE A 492 -15.19 -59.27 21.42
CA ILE A 492 -14.41 -58.03 21.47
C ILE A 492 -13.91 -57.64 20.07
N VAL A 493 -13.35 -58.61 19.34
CA VAL A 493 -12.85 -58.42 17.98
C VAL A 493 -13.98 -58.06 17.01
N SER A 494 -15.13 -58.72 17.15
CA SER A 494 -16.33 -58.41 16.35
C SER A 494 -16.92 -57.03 16.69
N GLY A 495 -16.86 -56.62 17.95
CA GLY A 495 -17.24 -55.27 18.38
C GLY A 495 -16.34 -54.19 17.78
N LEU A 496 -15.02 -54.44 17.71
CA LEU A 496 -14.06 -53.56 17.05
C LEU A 496 -14.34 -53.46 15.53
N LEU A 497 -14.69 -54.58 14.90
CA LEU A 497 -15.11 -54.64 13.50
C LEU A 497 -16.39 -53.86 13.22
N ASN A 498 -17.41 -53.98 14.08
CA ASN A 498 -18.67 -53.26 13.92
C ASN A 498 -18.50 -51.75 14.13
N PHE A 499 -17.59 -51.34 15.01
CA PHE A 499 -17.19 -49.94 15.12
C PHE A 499 -16.50 -49.42 13.85
N ALA A 500 -15.76 -50.29 13.15
CA ALA A 500 -15.02 -49.94 11.93
C ALA A 500 -15.80 -50.15 10.62
N ARG A 501 -16.86 -50.96 10.61
CA ARG A 501 -17.65 -51.28 9.41
C ARG A 501 -18.89 -50.40 9.30
N LYS A 502 -19.17 -50.01 8.05
CA LYS A 502 -20.37 -49.32 7.53
C LYS A 502 -20.54 -47.86 7.99
N ASN A 503 -20.01 -46.96 7.16
CA ASN A 503 -20.32 -45.51 7.16
C ASN A 503 -21.60 -45.16 6.36
N GLN A 504 -22.47 -46.12 6.05
CA GLN A 504 -23.71 -45.86 5.30
C GLN A 504 -24.92 -46.20 6.17
N VAL A 505 -25.73 -45.17 6.44
CA VAL A 505 -27.00 -45.28 7.15
C VAL A 505 -28.09 -45.59 6.14
N ASN A 506 -28.83 -46.68 6.33
CA ASN A 506 -29.96 -47.01 5.47
C ASN A 506 -31.26 -46.50 6.12
N HIS A 507 -31.68 -45.28 5.76
CA HIS A 507 -32.90 -44.70 6.30
C HIS A 507 -34.14 -45.46 5.80
N ALA A 508 -34.91 -46.03 6.71
CA ALA A 508 -36.19 -46.65 6.43
C ALA A 508 -37.30 -45.93 7.21
N LYS A 509 -38.54 -46.00 6.71
CA LYS A 509 -39.72 -45.53 7.47
C LYS A 509 -39.99 -46.53 8.60
N VAL A 510 -39.81 -46.10 9.84
CA VAL A 510 -39.92 -46.93 11.04
C VAL A 510 -41.09 -46.44 11.90
N ASP A 511 -41.89 -47.39 12.39
CA ASP A 511 -42.90 -47.16 13.42
C ASP A 511 -42.23 -47.10 14.79
N LEU A 512 -42.30 -45.96 15.47
CA LEU A 512 -41.58 -45.72 16.72
C LEU A 512 -42.06 -46.64 17.86
N ASN A 513 -43.35 -47.01 17.90
CA ASN A 513 -43.88 -47.87 18.95
C ASN A 513 -43.37 -49.30 18.76
N GLU A 514 -43.50 -49.83 17.53
CA GLU A 514 -43.02 -51.19 17.21
C GLU A 514 -41.50 -51.31 17.37
N PHE A 515 -40.76 -50.26 17.00
CA PHE A 515 -39.31 -50.19 17.17
C PHE A 515 -38.88 -50.30 18.63
N ILE A 516 -39.49 -49.52 19.52
CA ILE A 516 -39.17 -49.56 20.95
C ILE A 516 -39.56 -50.90 21.55
N GLU A 517 -40.74 -51.43 21.21
CA GLU A 517 -41.14 -52.77 21.69
C GLU A 517 -40.15 -53.86 21.27
N LEU A 518 -39.67 -53.81 20.02
CA LEU A 518 -38.68 -54.76 19.50
C LEU A 518 -37.33 -54.61 20.22
N ALA A 519 -36.88 -53.36 20.43
CA ALA A 519 -35.61 -53.08 21.10
C ALA A 519 -35.64 -53.52 22.57
N VAL A 520 -36.75 -53.31 23.28
CA VAL A 520 -36.94 -53.75 24.67
C VAL A 520 -36.99 -55.28 24.76
N LYS A 521 -37.71 -55.97 23.86
CA LYS A 521 -37.76 -57.45 23.81
C LYS A 521 -36.38 -58.08 23.54
N SER A 522 -35.45 -57.33 22.95
CA SER A 522 -34.10 -57.79 22.63
C SER A 522 -33.13 -57.72 23.83
N VAL A 523 -33.59 -57.27 25.00
CA VAL A 523 -32.80 -57.21 26.24
C VAL A 523 -33.49 -58.02 27.33
N ILE A 524 -32.71 -58.85 28.04
CA ILE A 524 -33.20 -59.59 29.20
C ILE A 524 -33.23 -58.63 30.39
N ILE A 525 -34.44 -58.29 30.85
CA ILE A 525 -34.65 -57.44 32.03
C ILE A 525 -34.99 -58.33 33.21
N PRO A 526 -34.18 -58.35 34.29
CA PRO A 526 -34.48 -59.13 35.48
C PRO A 526 -35.80 -58.70 36.14
N PRO A 527 -36.54 -59.61 36.80
CA PRO A 527 -37.85 -59.31 37.41
C PRO A 527 -37.79 -58.30 38.57
N HIS A 528 -36.60 -57.97 39.08
CA HIS A 528 -36.39 -56.96 40.12
C HIS A 528 -36.18 -55.54 39.55
N ILE A 529 -36.24 -55.36 38.23
CA ILE A 529 -36.16 -54.07 37.55
C ILE A 529 -37.49 -53.80 36.84
N GLN A 530 -38.13 -52.68 37.12
CA GLN A 530 -39.35 -52.26 36.44
C GLN A 530 -38.99 -51.37 35.25
N LEU A 531 -39.46 -51.72 34.05
CA LEU A 531 -39.27 -50.90 32.85
C LEU A 531 -40.58 -50.22 32.45
N HIS A 532 -40.55 -48.89 32.38
CA HIS A 532 -41.65 -48.05 31.93
C HIS A 532 -41.32 -47.48 30.55
N ALA A 533 -42.02 -47.97 29.51
CA ALA A 533 -41.96 -47.39 28.18
C ALA A 533 -43.08 -46.33 28.06
N LEU A 534 -42.69 -45.06 27.96
CA LEU A 534 -43.60 -43.92 27.83
C LEU A 534 -43.49 -43.34 26.41
N PHE A 535 -44.64 -43.14 25.76
CA PHE A 535 -44.72 -42.60 24.41
C PHE A 535 -45.48 -41.28 24.45
N ASN A 536 -44.80 -40.19 24.11
CA ASN A 536 -45.37 -38.86 23.97
C ASN A 536 -45.12 -38.36 22.54
N LEU A 537 -45.85 -38.98 21.60
CA LEU A 537 -45.63 -38.82 20.16
C LEU A 537 -46.82 -38.12 19.50
N LYS A 538 -46.54 -37.09 18.70
CA LYS A 538 -47.46 -36.45 17.75
C LYS A 538 -47.52 -37.23 16.44
N ASN A 539 -46.39 -37.76 15.96
CA ASN A 539 -46.33 -38.57 14.75
C ASN A 539 -45.58 -39.91 14.99
N LYS A 540 -46.26 -41.00 14.62
CA LYS A 540 -45.86 -42.39 14.86
C LYS A 540 -44.63 -42.85 14.05
N TYR A 541 -44.31 -42.17 12.94
CA TYR A 541 -43.27 -42.61 12.01
C TYR A 541 -42.05 -41.69 11.99
N ALA A 542 -40.90 -42.30 11.68
CA ALA A 542 -39.57 -41.69 11.63
C ALA A 542 -38.72 -42.30 10.51
N PHE A 543 -37.71 -41.58 10.02
CA PHE A 543 -36.77 -42.08 9.02
C PHE A 543 -35.36 -42.26 9.61
N PHE A 544 -34.98 -43.50 9.91
CA PHE A 544 -33.64 -43.86 10.40
C PHE A 544 -33.32 -45.33 10.10
N ASP A 545 -32.08 -45.75 10.32
CA ASP A 545 -31.67 -47.15 10.21
C ASP A 545 -32.10 -47.92 11.46
N GLN A 546 -33.13 -48.75 11.31
CA GLN A 546 -33.74 -49.49 12.42
C GLN A 546 -32.74 -50.41 13.13
N GLU A 547 -31.86 -51.09 12.39
CA GLU A 547 -30.91 -52.05 12.96
C GLU A 547 -29.85 -51.33 13.81
N GLN A 548 -29.29 -50.24 13.28
CA GLN A 548 -28.31 -49.43 14.01
C GLN A 548 -28.93 -48.76 15.24
N MET A 549 -30.14 -48.20 15.12
CA MET A 549 -30.82 -47.59 16.26
C MET A 549 -31.26 -48.62 17.30
N THR A 550 -31.63 -49.85 16.92
CA THR A 550 -31.86 -50.95 17.87
C THR A 550 -30.57 -51.25 18.64
N GLN A 551 -29.40 -51.21 18.00
CA GLN A 551 -28.11 -51.38 18.68
C GLN A 551 -27.84 -50.25 19.70
N VAL A 552 -28.17 -49.00 19.37
CA VAL A 552 -28.07 -47.86 20.31
C VAL A 552 -28.93 -48.10 21.54
N ILE A 553 -30.22 -48.38 21.35
CA ILE A 553 -31.19 -48.54 22.46
C ILE A 553 -30.81 -49.75 23.32
N THR A 554 -30.48 -50.90 22.71
CA THR A 554 -30.11 -52.10 23.46
C THR A 554 -28.80 -51.93 24.24
N ASN A 555 -27.82 -51.18 23.72
CA ASN A 555 -26.59 -50.86 24.46
C ASN A 555 -26.86 -50.00 25.69
N LEU A 556 -27.74 -48.99 25.56
CA LEU A 556 -28.12 -48.13 26.68
C LEU A 556 -28.94 -48.90 27.74
N LEU A 557 -29.92 -49.70 27.32
CA LEU A 557 -30.72 -50.53 28.22
C LEU A 557 -29.89 -51.57 28.97
N LYS A 558 -28.93 -52.23 28.31
CA LYS A 558 -28.01 -53.16 29.00
C LYS A 558 -27.16 -52.45 30.05
N ASN A 559 -26.62 -51.27 29.73
CA ASN A 559 -25.87 -50.48 30.70
C ASN A 559 -26.74 -50.03 31.89
N ALA A 560 -28.00 -49.67 31.65
CA ALA A 560 -28.95 -49.33 32.71
C ALA A 560 -29.23 -50.54 33.63
N VAL A 561 -29.52 -51.72 33.05
CA VAL A 561 -29.76 -52.96 33.81
C VAL A 561 -28.54 -53.33 34.67
N GLU A 562 -27.33 -53.25 34.11
CA GLU A 562 -26.10 -53.56 34.83
C GLU A 562 -25.78 -52.56 35.96
N ALA A 563 -26.29 -51.33 35.87
CA ALA A 563 -26.12 -50.29 36.89
C ALA A 563 -27.09 -50.44 38.10
N MET A 564 -28.04 -51.39 38.05
CA MET A 564 -29.04 -51.63 39.10
C MET A 564 -29.03 -53.08 39.62
N PRO A 565 -27.92 -53.57 40.18
CA PRO A 565 -27.82 -54.95 40.68
C PRO A 565 -28.79 -55.27 41.83
N SER A 566 -29.28 -54.26 42.55
CA SER A 566 -30.21 -54.39 43.67
C SER A 566 -31.69 -54.14 43.30
N GLY A 567 -31.98 -53.92 42.02
CA GLY A 567 -33.30 -53.47 41.54
C GLY A 567 -33.43 -51.96 41.41
N GLY A 568 -34.45 -51.53 40.68
CA GLY A 568 -34.68 -50.13 40.33
C GLY A 568 -35.67 -49.97 39.19
N GLU A 569 -35.77 -48.75 38.66
CA GLU A 569 -36.69 -48.38 37.58
C GLU A 569 -35.91 -47.87 36.37
N ILE A 570 -36.28 -48.35 35.17
CA ILE A 570 -35.83 -47.82 33.88
C ILE A 570 -37.02 -47.14 33.23
N THR A 571 -36.89 -45.85 32.95
CA THR A 571 -37.85 -45.11 32.13
C THR A 571 -37.28 -44.91 30.74
N LEU A 572 -37.94 -45.44 29.72
CA LEU A 572 -37.67 -45.13 28.32
C LEU A 572 -38.81 -44.24 27.81
N LEU A 573 -38.52 -42.96 27.65
CA LEU A 573 -39.44 -41.96 27.15
C LEU A 573 -39.09 -41.64 25.69
N THR A 574 -40.08 -41.77 24.81
CA THR A 574 -39.96 -41.36 23.40
C THR A 574 -40.84 -40.13 23.16
N GLU A 575 -40.21 -39.05 22.71
CA GLU A 575 -40.83 -37.76 22.43
C GLU A 575 -40.53 -37.33 20.99
N ASP A 576 -41.43 -36.58 20.37
CA ASP A 576 -41.15 -35.93 19.10
C ASP A 576 -41.50 -34.43 19.12
N SER A 577 -40.85 -33.71 18.23
CA SER A 577 -41.17 -32.35 17.84
C SER A 577 -41.30 -32.31 16.32
N ASP A 578 -41.75 -31.17 15.77
CA ASP A 578 -41.92 -31.02 14.32
C ASP A 578 -40.59 -31.21 13.55
N SER A 579 -39.44 -31.01 14.21
CA SER A 579 -38.11 -31.07 13.59
C SER A 579 -37.20 -32.20 14.10
N SER A 580 -37.59 -32.93 15.15
CA SER A 580 -36.73 -33.93 15.76
C SER A 580 -37.47 -35.02 16.51
N ILE A 581 -36.80 -36.14 16.74
CA ILE A 581 -37.27 -37.26 17.55
C ILE A 581 -36.27 -37.47 18.66
N THR A 582 -36.76 -37.58 19.89
CA THR A 582 -35.94 -37.71 21.08
C THR A 582 -36.26 -38.99 21.84
N PHE A 583 -35.21 -39.76 22.14
CA PHE A 583 -35.25 -40.93 23.03
C PHE A 583 -34.54 -40.57 24.34
N VAL A 584 -35.22 -40.73 25.46
CA VAL A 584 -34.67 -40.50 26.80
C VAL A 584 -34.71 -41.81 27.57
N ILE A 585 -33.54 -42.32 27.93
CA ILE A 585 -33.39 -43.54 28.74
C ILE A 585 -32.85 -43.10 30.09
N SER A 586 -33.64 -43.29 31.16
CA SER A 586 -33.28 -42.94 32.53
C SER A 586 -33.30 -44.18 33.43
N ASP A 587 -32.23 -44.40 34.19
CA ASP A 587 -32.14 -45.43 35.23
C ASP A 587 -32.01 -44.81 36.62
N THR A 588 -32.42 -45.57 37.64
CA THR A 588 -32.23 -45.23 39.07
C THR A 588 -31.05 -45.99 39.69
N GLY A 589 -30.02 -46.29 38.89
CA GLY A 589 -28.86 -47.07 39.32
C GLY A 589 -27.84 -46.28 40.11
N THR A 590 -26.62 -46.81 40.17
CA THR A 590 -25.52 -46.21 40.95
C THR A 590 -24.97 -44.90 40.37
N GLY A 591 -25.39 -44.53 39.16
CA GLY A 591 -24.87 -43.37 38.45
C GLY A 591 -23.41 -43.50 37.97
N ILE A 592 -22.92 -42.43 37.34
CA ILE A 592 -21.57 -42.28 36.78
C ILE A 592 -20.88 -41.12 37.49
N GLN A 593 -19.66 -41.35 38.00
CA GLN A 593 -18.87 -40.30 38.65
C GLN A 593 -18.52 -39.17 37.67
N LYS A 594 -18.49 -37.93 38.16
CA LYS A 594 -18.29 -36.72 37.35
C LYS A 594 -17.01 -36.74 36.51
N GLU A 595 -15.94 -37.33 37.05
CA GLU A 595 -14.63 -37.46 36.39
C GLU A 595 -14.65 -38.38 35.16
N TYR A 596 -15.65 -39.24 35.03
CA TYR A 596 -15.79 -40.18 33.92
C TYR A 596 -16.74 -39.70 32.83
N LEU A 597 -17.56 -38.66 33.08
CA LEU A 597 -18.57 -38.17 32.12
C LEU A 597 -17.97 -37.75 30.78
N ASP A 598 -16.80 -37.12 30.77
CA ASP A 598 -16.13 -36.70 29.54
C ASP A 598 -15.50 -37.88 28.76
N LYS A 599 -15.34 -39.04 29.41
CA LYS A 599 -14.68 -40.23 28.86
C LYS A 599 -15.64 -41.36 28.49
N VAL A 600 -16.92 -41.28 28.87
CA VAL A 600 -17.88 -42.41 28.67
C VAL A 600 -18.07 -42.82 27.21
N PHE A 601 -17.78 -41.92 26.27
CA PHE A 601 -17.86 -42.19 24.82
C PHE A 601 -16.51 -42.54 24.19
N GLU A 602 -15.41 -42.54 24.96
CA GLU A 602 -14.10 -42.99 24.47
C GLU A 602 -14.12 -44.51 24.24
N PRO A 603 -13.61 -45.01 23.10
CA PRO A 603 -13.51 -46.44 22.86
C PRO A 603 -12.67 -47.15 23.92
N PHE A 604 -13.11 -48.34 24.34
CA PHE A 604 -12.47 -49.18 25.37
C PHE A 604 -12.51 -48.63 26.81
N PHE A 605 -13.06 -47.43 27.02
CA PHE A 605 -13.27 -46.92 28.36
C PHE A 605 -14.36 -47.74 29.07
N THR A 606 -14.03 -48.30 30.23
CA THR A 606 -14.99 -49.00 31.08
C THR A 606 -14.63 -48.89 32.55
N THR A 607 -15.64 -48.68 33.39
CA THR A 607 -15.52 -48.71 34.86
C THR A 607 -15.84 -50.11 35.42
N LYS A 608 -16.17 -51.08 34.57
CA LYS A 608 -16.51 -52.46 34.95
C LYS A 608 -15.22 -53.24 35.19
N GLY A 609 -15.21 -54.12 36.20
CA GLY A 609 -14.03 -54.94 36.55
C GLY A 609 -13.52 -55.79 35.36
N ILE A 610 -12.22 -56.14 35.40
CA ILE A 610 -11.54 -56.93 34.36
C ILE A 610 -12.38 -58.18 34.06
N GLY A 611 -12.99 -58.25 32.87
CA GLY A 611 -13.96 -59.33 32.60
C GLY A 611 -15.29 -58.86 32.01
N LYS A 612 -15.83 -57.78 32.57
CA LYS A 612 -17.28 -57.55 32.56
C LYS A 612 -17.78 -56.53 31.52
N GLY A 613 -16.91 -56.02 30.65
CA GLY A 613 -17.30 -55.10 29.59
C GLY A 613 -16.19 -54.88 28.56
N THR A 614 -16.58 -54.61 27.32
CA THR A 614 -15.64 -54.34 26.21
C THR A 614 -15.28 -52.85 26.08
N GLY A 615 -16.02 -51.97 26.78
CA GLY A 615 -15.86 -50.51 26.67
C GLY A 615 -16.24 -49.92 25.31
N LEU A 616 -16.87 -50.70 24.42
CA LEU A 616 -17.23 -50.26 23.06
C LEU A 616 -18.70 -49.83 22.90
N GLY A 617 -19.59 -50.22 23.82
CA GLY A 617 -21.03 -50.03 23.66
C GLY A 617 -21.47 -48.57 23.55
N LEU A 618 -21.01 -47.71 24.45
CA LEU A 618 -21.33 -46.27 24.45
C LEU A 618 -20.64 -45.51 23.31
N ALA A 619 -19.39 -45.84 23.00
CA ALA A 619 -18.67 -45.29 21.85
C ALA A 619 -19.38 -45.63 20.52
N THR A 620 -19.92 -46.86 20.41
CA THR A 620 -20.71 -47.29 19.25
C THR A 620 -22.04 -46.53 19.19
N ALA A 621 -22.73 -46.36 20.32
CA ALA A 621 -23.96 -45.57 20.38
C ALA A 621 -23.71 -44.11 19.94
N TYR A 622 -22.62 -43.50 20.40
CA TYR A 622 -22.21 -42.16 19.98
C TYR A 622 -21.95 -42.08 18.46
N GLY A 623 -21.20 -43.03 17.91
CA GLY A 623 -20.91 -43.10 16.47
C GLY A 623 -22.18 -43.21 15.62
N ILE A 624 -23.08 -44.13 15.97
CA ILE A 624 -24.35 -44.33 15.25
C ILE A 624 -25.21 -43.05 15.29
N VAL A 625 -25.38 -42.43 16.46
CA VAL A 625 -26.17 -41.20 16.58
C VAL A 625 -25.58 -40.06 15.74
N LYS A 626 -24.23 -39.93 15.69
CA LYS A 626 -23.56 -38.94 14.84
C LYS A 626 -23.73 -39.21 13.35
N MET A 627 -23.70 -40.47 12.91
CA MET A 627 -23.98 -40.84 11.52
C MET A 627 -25.41 -40.48 11.10
N HIS A 628 -26.36 -40.55 12.03
CA HIS A 628 -27.75 -40.11 11.83
C HIS A 628 -27.94 -38.58 11.97
N LYS A 629 -26.84 -37.79 11.93
CA LYS A 629 -26.84 -36.33 12.15
C LYS A 629 -27.46 -35.90 13.49
N GLY A 630 -27.48 -36.81 14.46
CA GLY A 630 -28.09 -36.60 15.77
C GLY A 630 -27.11 -36.15 16.85
N GLN A 631 -27.66 -35.99 18.06
CA GLN A 631 -26.92 -35.64 19.26
C GLN A 631 -27.28 -36.61 20.39
N ILE A 632 -26.26 -37.08 21.12
CA ILE A 632 -26.43 -37.84 22.37
C ILE A 632 -25.84 -37.02 23.52
N THR A 633 -26.57 -36.86 24.61
CA THR A 633 -26.12 -36.22 25.85
C THR A 633 -26.37 -37.14 27.04
N VAL A 634 -25.57 -36.96 28.09
CA VAL A 634 -25.66 -37.75 29.32
C VAL A 634 -25.67 -36.83 30.53
N THR A 635 -26.57 -37.09 31.46
CA THR A 635 -26.62 -36.49 32.78
C THR A 635 -26.68 -37.60 33.81
N SER A 636 -25.80 -37.59 34.81
CA SER A 636 -25.73 -38.66 35.80
C SER A 636 -25.37 -38.11 37.17
N ASN A 637 -25.88 -38.75 38.22
CA ASN A 637 -25.51 -38.50 39.60
C ASN A 637 -25.10 -39.82 40.28
N ALA A 638 -23.85 -39.88 40.75
CA ALA A 638 -23.32 -41.01 41.52
C ALA A 638 -23.15 -40.71 43.01
N ASP A 639 -23.51 -39.50 43.46
CA ASP A 639 -23.42 -39.09 44.86
C ASP A 639 -24.82 -39.10 45.51
N PRO A 640 -25.10 -40.06 46.41
CA PRO A 640 -26.37 -40.11 47.15
C PRO A 640 -26.62 -38.87 48.02
N ALA A 641 -25.58 -38.11 48.40
CA ALA A 641 -25.72 -36.89 49.18
C ALA A 641 -26.16 -35.68 48.33
N ALA A 642 -25.94 -35.73 47.00
CA ALA A 642 -26.29 -34.66 46.07
C ALA A 642 -27.70 -34.81 45.47
N GLY A 643 -28.38 -35.93 45.69
CA GLY A 643 -29.71 -36.23 45.16
C GLY A 643 -29.90 -37.71 44.83
N PRO A 644 -31.00 -38.10 44.16
CA PRO A 644 -31.20 -39.47 43.70
C PRO A 644 -30.08 -39.88 42.74
N THR A 645 -29.57 -41.10 42.90
CA THR A 645 -28.56 -41.65 41.99
C THR A 645 -29.20 -42.22 40.74
N GLY A 646 -28.50 -42.13 39.61
CA GLY A 646 -29.01 -42.61 38.34
C GLY A 646 -28.35 -41.93 37.14
N THR A 647 -28.64 -42.44 35.94
CA THR A 647 -28.15 -41.88 34.68
C THR A 647 -29.28 -41.67 33.70
N THR A 648 -29.26 -40.55 32.99
CA THR A 648 -30.17 -40.24 31.90
C THR A 648 -29.37 -39.98 30.63
N PHE A 649 -29.61 -40.79 29.60
CA PHE A 649 -29.13 -40.56 28.24
C PHE A 649 -30.26 -39.96 27.41
N ARG A 650 -29.98 -38.85 26.71
CA ARG A 650 -30.91 -38.22 25.76
C ARG A 650 -30.31 -38.27 24.37
N ILE A 651 -31.03 -38.90 23.44
CA ILE A 651 -30.68 -38.99 22.02
C ILE A 651 -31.68 -38.17 21.23
N THR A 652 -31.22 -37.21 20.44
CA THR A 652 -32.06 -36.40 19.56
C THR A 652 -31.61 -36.62 18.11
N LEU A 653 -32.53 -37.08 17.26
CA LEU A 653 -32.34 -37.27 15.83
C LEU A 653 -33.16 -36.22 15.06
N PRO A 654 -32.66 -35.66 13.95
CA PRO A 654 -33.47 -34.79 13.10
C PRO A 654 -34.59 -35.60 12.42
N ARG A 655 -35.76 -34.98 12.30
CA ARG A 655 -36.88 -35.50 11.51
C ARG A 655 -36.60 -35.11 10.06
N GLU A 656 -36.04 -36.01 9.26
CA GLU A 656 -35.90 -35.75 7.83
C GLU A 656 -37.29 -35.84 7.18
N ASP A 657 -37.95 -34.69 7.00
CA ASP A 657 -39.26 -34.58 6.33
C ASP A 657 -39.16 -34.35 4.80
N GLU A 658 -37.97 -34.34 4.18
CA GLU A 658 -37.83 -34.12 2.74
C GLU A 658 -36.61 -34.87 2.14
N PHE A 659 -36.72 -36.18 1.88
CA PHE A 659 -35.72 -36.86 1.03
C PHE A 659 -36.27 -37.99 0.13
N ALA A 660 -37.57 -37.96 -0.20
CA ALA A 660 -38.19 -39.00 -1.04
C ALA A 660 -38.47 -38.60 -2.51
N GLU A 661 -38.26 -37.35 -2.97
CA GLU A 661 -38.55 -36.97 -4.36
C GLU A 661 -37.35 -36.53 -5.23
N LYS A 662 -36.13 -36.42 -4.69
CA LYS A 662 -34.98 -35.91 -5.48
C LYS A 662 -34.00 -36.95 -6.04
N THR A 663 -34.22 -38.25 -5.85
CA THR A 663 -33.26 -39.28 -6.28
C THR A 663 -33.70 -40.11 -7.50
N LEU A 664 -34.77 -39.71 -8.20
CA LEU A 664 -35.20 -40.41 -9.44
C LEU A 664 -34.91 -39.65 -10.75
N ASN A 665 -34.26 -38.48 -10.70
CA ASN A 665 -33.85 -37.73 -11.89
C ASN A 665 -32.36 -37.31 -11.83
N ALA A 666 -31.45 -38.28 -11.67
CA ALA A 666 -30.02 -38.10 -11.93
C ALA A 666 -29.56 -39.05 -13.03
#